data_AF-A0AA40SQD7-F1
#
_entry.id   AF-A0AA40SQD7-F1
#
_cell.length_a   1.000
_cell.length_b   1.000
_cell.length_c   1.000
_cell.angle_alpha   90.00
_cell.angle_beta   90.00
_cell.angle_gamma   90.00
#
_symmetry.space_group_name_H-M   'P 1'
#
loop_
_entity.id
_entity.type
_entity.pdbx_description
1 polymer ?
#
loop_
_entity_poly.entity_id
_entity_poly.type
_entity_poly.pdbx_seq_one_letter_code
_entity_poly.pdbx_strand_id
1 'polypeptide(L)'
;MLEALDESSSLRAASTWLDAFPWLPAIGRSYDEAWNSPIELAGEEVAERLAGVIAELASERLPHWTIGQILPSLPPDVELSTLDLPTRAANSMARHGIFTTGELANEFLESLMGWRGIGAGTINAIISRLVRVSTSASPPVLSTGVPTAAAPAGLDWPFHERPNDQWLHAVGNDLKLIADWCALIGIEDKALLDRSALASAPDEVRRAAEHVLALRLSDISADARAKSLSVVLNDALLRLEPRALEILKLRLLSGSPMTLEDLGRQFGVTRERVRQIEGKARGALLTAVSQSTGLADVAASVASSTGTIRPLADLLEAYPALADTVPSADQPAWRVLDQLDDAYEIVDGWRVSPSMAAAEAATLALITESADTYGVARISDLNVVSVAGTTDAESTSKQWLTRCGYVVDGDFVLLRTRSVGDYGAAVLSIAGSPMSVSSILERFAFERSAGSLKNAMSQDERFERVDRELWGLKEWGLGAYGGIRSVIREHLARNGGQAPLDELVEGITGRYSVSASSVIAYANAAPFETVDGTVRTMRASRTAEKPPERTRRLFRRTDGWAYRITVSQDHLRGSGFVAPTAMASLLGLGAGASIQLDSRLGPQVIAWTGIQPSFGSIRRFLLDADIEANTDAFLTISDELVFDFEEAGSKTGDPTHDLLTLIGAPEDAQDAWHHVTLAANQDLSTPFVSVVDVFRGRGDDDIADLLIALRNELDPGAPIAESPTSAPDVSYIMDLL
;
A
#
# COMPACT_ATOMS: atom_id res chain seq x y z
N MET A 1 68.57 -17.19 27.11
CA MET A 1 69.70 -16.52 26.45
C MET A 1 70.47 -17.60 25.72
N LEU A 2 70.52 -17.53 24.39
CA LEU A 2 70.96 -18.54 23.40
C LEU A 2 69.91 -19.60 23.01
N GLU A 3 69.00 -19.20 22.12
CA GLU A 3 68.54 -19.97 20.97
C GLU A 3 67.90 -18.97 20.00
N ALA A 4 68.77 -18.24 19.32
CA ALA A 4 68.46 -17.40 18.18
C ALA A 4 69.33 -17.95 17.04
N LEU A 5 68.75 -18.02 15.84
CA LEU A 5 69.30 -18.51 14.56
C LEU A 5 68.82 -19.91 14.15
N ASP A 6 67.54 -20.04 13.72
CA ASP A 6 67.20 -20.85 12.54
C ASP A 6 65.79 -20.57 11.94
N GLU A 7 65.44 -19.30 11.69
CA GLU A 7 64.18 -18.93 10.99
C GLU A 7 64.42 -18.05 9.74
N SER A 8 65.61 -18.11 9.15
CA SER A 8 65.96 -17.31 7.98
C SER A 8 66.36 -18.16 6.77
N SER A 9 65.59 -19.19 6.39
CA SER A 9 65.69 -19.76 5.03
C SER A 9 64.53 -20.69 4.59
N SER A 10 63.28 -20.40 4.91
CA SER A 10 62.18 -20.93 4.09
C SER A 10 61.95 -19.94 2.94
N LEU A 11 62.30 -20.34 1.72
CA LEU A 11 61.97 -19.63 0.49
C LEU A 11 60.47 -19.28 0.50
N ARG A 12 60.15 -18.00 0.70
CA ARG A 12 58.78 -17.50 0.58
C ARG A 12 58.34 -17.74 -0.86
N ALA A 13 57.35 -18.61 -1.08
CA ALA A 13 56.74 -18.77 -2.39
C ALA A 13 56.17 -17.40 -2.82
N ALA A 14 56.60 -16.89 -3.96
CA ALA A 14 56.14 -15.61 -4.48
C ALA A 14 54.63 -15.71 -4.79
N SER A 15 53.84 -14.75 -4.30
CA SER A 15 52.38 -14.76 -4.52
C SER A 15 52.06 -14.57 -6.01
N THR A 16 51.24 -15.46 -6.55
CA THR A 16 50.73 -15.39 -7.92
C THR A 16 49.49 -14.50 -8.00
N TRP A 17 49.08 -14.12 -9.21
CA TRP A 17 47.82 -13.38 -9.41
C TRP A 17 46.60 -14.19 -8.96
N LEU A 18 46.64 -15.52 -9.05
CA LEU A 18 45.59 -16.40 -8.53
C LEU A 18 45.49 -16.37 -7.00
N ASP A 19 46.62 -16.23 -6.29
CA ASP A 19 46.61 -16.12 -4.83
C ASP A 19 46.00 -14.79 -4.35
N ALA A 20 46.13 -13.74 -5.15
CA ALA A 20 45.57 -12.42 -4.90
C ALA A 20 44.08 -12.34 -5.30
N PHE A 21 43.68 -13.00 -6.39
CA PHE A 21 42.34 -12.95 -6.97
C PHE A 21 41.83 -14.37 -7.28
N PRO A 22 41.37 -15.14 -6.26
CA PRO A 22 41.02 -16.56 -6.43
C PRO A 22 39.83 -16.83 -7.35
N TRP A 23 39.06 -15.80 -7.70
CA TRP A 23 37.89 -15.88 -8.60
C TRP A 23 38.26 -15.82 -10.09
N LEU A 24 39.51 -15.47 -10.45
CA LEU A 24 39.92 -15.30 -11.85
C LEU A 24 39.70 -16.55 -12.73
N PRO A 25 40.02 -17.78 -12.31
CA PRO A 25 39.83 -18.97 -13.14
C PRO A 25 38.37 -19.23 -13.53
N ALA A 26 37.41 -18.81 -12.69
CA ALA A 26 36.00 -19.04 -12.95
C ALA A 26 35.42 -18.11 -14.02
N ILE A 27 36.02 -16.92 -14.17
CA ILE A 27 35.41 -15.80 -14.91
C ILE A 27 36.27 -15.40 -16.13
N GLY A 28 37.59 -15.55 -16.03
CA GLY A 28 38.53 -15.20 -17.10
C GLY A 28 38.68 -16.31 -18.12
N ARG A 29 38.25 -16.10 -19.37
CA ARG A 29 38.41 -17.09 -20.47
C ARG A 29 39.72 -16.97 -21.28
N SER A 30 40.59 -15.98 -21.02
CA SER A 30 41.58 -15.54 -22.02
C SER A 30 43.05 -15.41 -21.57
N TYR A 31 43.44 -15.81 -20.35
CA TYR A 31 44.79 -15.52 -19.83
C TYR A 31 45.37 -16.57 -18.84
N ASP A 32 45.01 -17.85 -18.98
CA ASP A 32 45.33 -18.90 -17.99
C ASP A 32 46.83 -19.05 -17.63
N GLU A 33 47.74 -18.81 -18.58
CA GLU A 33 49.18 -18.86 -18.29
C GLU A 33 49.68 -17.64 -17.50
N ALA A 34 49.09 -16.46 -17.69
CA ALA A 34 49.52 -15.23 -17.04
C ALA A 34 49.09 -15.18 -15.57
N TRP A 35 47.96 -15.80 -15.20
CA TRP A 35 47.48 -15.80 -13.82
C TRP A 35 48.35 -16.59 -12.85
N ASN A 36 49.02 -17.64 -13.36
CA ASN A 36 49.98 -18.43 -12.59
C ASN A 36 51.35 -17.74 -12.43
N SER A 37 51.57 -16.59 -13.07
CA SER A 37 52.83 -15.87 -12.95
C SER A 37 52.97 -15.18 -11.58
N PRO A 38 54.19 -15.14 -11.00
CA PRO A 38 54.43 -14.38 -9.77
C PRO A 38 54.22 -12.88 -9.98
N ILE A 39 53.46 -12.25 -9.08
CA ILE A 39 53.17 -10.79 -9.13
C ILE A 39 54.48 -9.99 -9.11
N GLU A 40 55.45 -10.40 -8.30
CA GLU A 40 56.75 -9.74 -8.14
C GLU A 40 57.63 -9.79 -9.40
N LEU A 41 57.36 -10.71 -10.33
CA LEU A 41 58.09 -10.85 -11.59
C LEU A 41 57.41 -10.11 -12.75
N ALA A 42 56.21 -9.56 -12.55
CA ALA A 42 55.52 -8.78 -13.57
C ALA A 42 56.14 -7.37 -13.67
N GLY A 43 56.65 -7.02 -14.86
CA GLY A 43 57.06 -5.64 -15.16
C GLY A 43 55.89 -4.66 -15.09
N GLU A 44 56.18 -3.38 -14.89
CA GLU A 44 55.17 -2.32 -14.65
C GLU A 44 54.08 -2.27 -15.74
N GLU A 45 54.45 -2.38 -17.02
CA GLU A 45 53.49 -2.40 -18.14
C GLU A 45 52.58 -3.64 -18.14
N VAL A 46 53.11 -4.80 -17.71
CA VAL A 46 52.35 -6.05 -17.66
C VAL A 46 51.37 -6.01 -16.49
N ALA A 47 51.84 -5.54 -15.32
CA ALA A 47 51.00 -5.37 -14.14
C ALA A 47 49.85 -4.38 -14.40
N GLU A 48 50.11 -3.29 -15.11
CA GLU A 48 49.07 -2.31 -15.47
C GLU A 48 48.02 -2.87 -16.44
N ARG A 49 48.48 -3.66 -17.43
CA ARG A 49 47.58 -4.33 -18.37
C ARG A 49 46.70 -5.37 -17.66
N LEU A 50 47.29 -6.21 -16.80
CA LEU A 50 46.55 -7.21 -16.04
C LEU A 50 45.56 -6.55 -15.06
N ALA A 51 45.94 -5.44 -14.42
CA ALA A 51 45.03 -4.67 -13.58
C ALA A 51 43.82 -4.13 -14.35
N GLY A 52 44.01 -3.66 -15.59
CA GLY A 52 42.92 -3.26 -16.47
C GLY A 52 41.97 -4.41 -16.81
N VAL A 53 42.53 -5.59 -17.16
CA VAL A 53 41.73 -6.80 -17.45
C VAL A 53 40.93 -7.25 -16.23
N ILE A 54 41.55 -7.27 -15.04
CA ILE A 54 40.88 -7.62 -13.79
C ILE A 54 39.74 -6.65 -13.50
N ALA A 55 39.94 -5.36 -13.73
CA ALA A 55 38.92 -4.33 -13.53
C ALA A 55 37.72 -4.50 -14.47
N GLU A 56 37.96 -4.81 -15.75
CA GLU A 56 36.91 -5.11 -16.72
C GLU A 56 36.12 -6.36 -16.33
N LEU A 57 36.82 -7.47 -16.02
CA LEU A 57 36.17 -8.72 -15.60
C LEU A 57 35.33 -8.54 -14.33
N ALA A 58 35.85 -7.84 -13.32
CA ALA A 58 35.12 -7.57 -12.10
C ALA A 58 33.85 -6.73 -12.35
N SER A 59 33.96 -5.67 -13.17
CA SER A 59 32.84 -4.80 -13.49
C SER A 59 31.74 -5.48 -14.30
N GLU A 60 32.11 -6.42 -15.18
CA GLU A 60 31.15 -7.15 -15.99
C GLU A 60 30.48 -8.32 -15.25
N ARG A 61 31.17 -8.93 -14.29
CA ARG A 61 30.80 -10.26 -13.77
C ARG A 61 30.62 -10.35 -12.26
N LEU A 62 31.08 -9.36 -11.50
CA LEU A 62 30.99 -9.31 -10.04
C LEU A 62 30.34 -8.00 -9.51
N PRO A 63 29.27 -7.46 -10.13
CA PRO A 63 28.72 -6.16 -9.73
C PRO A 63 28.11 -6.17 -8.32
N HIS A 64 27.62 -7.31 -7.83
CA HIS A 64 27.00 -7.45 -6.50
C HIS A 64 28.02 -7.90 -5.44
N TRP A 65 29.32 -7.91 -5.77
CA TRP A 65 30.38 -8.12 -4.78
C TRP A 65 30.83 -6.77 -4.23
N THR A 66 31.15 -6.74 -2.94
CA THR A 66 31.84 -5.60 -2.37
C THR A 66 33.24 -5.49 -2.95
N ILE A 67 33.77 -4.27 -3.04
CA ILE A 67 35.15 -4.04 -3.49
C ILE A 67 36.14 -4.88 -2.67
N GLY A 68 35.84 -5.13 -1.40
CA GLY A 68 36.61 -6.02 -0.56
C GLY A 68 36.57 -7.51 -0.86
N GLN A 69 35.43 -8.01 -1.31
CA GLN A 69 35.33 -9.39 -1.76
C GLN A 69 36.05 -9.58 -3.09
N ILE A 70 35.99 -8.56 -3.97
CA ILE A 70 36.70 -8.56 -5.26
C ILE A 70 38.22 -8.45 -5.05
N LEU A 71 38.65 -7.62 -4.09
CA LEU A 71 40.06 -7.34 -3.77
C LEU A 71 40.37 -7.74 -2.31
N PRO A 72 40.48 -9.05 -1.99
CA PRO A 72 40.63 -9.53 -0.61
C PRO A 72 41.95 -9.12 0.05
N SER A 73 42.94 -8.68 -0.71
CA SER A 73 44.24 -8.24 -0.18
C SER A 73 44.38 -6.72 -0.14
N LEU A 74 43.29 -5.98 -0.38
CA LEU A 74 43.30 -4.52 -0.37
C LEU A 74 43.57 -4.01 1.06
N PRO A 75 44.67 -3.28 1.31
CA PRO A 75 44.96 -2.72 2.63
C PRO A 75 43.89 -1.68 3.00
N PRO A 76 43.40 -1.61 4.25
CA PRO A 76 42.30 -0.73 4.63
C PRO A 76 42.72 0.73 4.87
N ASP A 77 43.99 0.98 5.21
CA ASP A 77 44.44 2.27 5.73
C ASP A 77 45.06 3.18 4.64
N VAL A 78 44.86 2.86 3.37
CA VAL A 78 45.39 3.66 2.26
C VAL A 78 44.44 4.83 1.98
N GLU A 79 44.96 6.05 2.06
CA GLU A 79 44.19 7.23 1.71
C GLU A 79 43.94 7.29 0.20
N LEU A 80 42.67 7.44 -0.22
CA LEU A 80 42.29 7.54 -1.63
C LEU A 80 42.88 8.78 -2.31
N SER A 81 43.23 9.81 -1.54
CA SER A 81 43.94 11.03 -2.02
C SER A 81 45.34 10.73 -2.56
N THR A 82 45.98 9.67 -2.07
CA THR A 82 47.32 9.24 -2.48
C THR A 82 47.31 8.39 -3.76
N LEU A 83 46.12 7.93 -4.16
CA LEU A 83 45.93 7.18 -5.38
C LEU A 83 45.70 8.14 -6.55
N ASP A 84 46.36 7.87 -7.68
CA ASP A 84 46.18 8.59 -8.95
C ASP A 84 44.82 8.24 -9.58
N LEU A 85 43.75 8.68 -8.93
CA LEU A 85 42.36 8.48 -9.33
C LEU A 85 41.89 9.62 -10.25
N PRO A 86 41.02 9.35 -11.24
CA PRO A 86 40.41 10.40 -12.04
C PRO A 86 39.70 11.44 -11.16
N THR A 87 39.78 12.73 -11.51
CA THR A 87 39.19 13.83 -10.72
C THR A 87 37.70 13.62 -10.42
N ARG A 88 36.95 12.99 -11.34
CA ARG A 88 35.54 12.66 -11.14
C ARG A 88 35.33 11.60 -10.05
N ALA A 89 36.21 10.59 -10.00
CA ALA A 89 36.20 9.57 -8.96
C ALA A 89 36.49 10.19 -7.60
N ALA A 90 37.58 10.95 -7.46
CA ALA A 90 37.95 11.61 -6.20
C ALA A 90 36.83 12.52 -5.66
N ASN A 91 36.23 13.34 -6.52
CA ASN A 91 35.10 14.20 -6.16
C ASN A 91 33.83 13.43 -5.79
N SER A 92 33.63 12.23 -6.34
CA SER A 92 32.51 11.38 -5.97
C SER A 92 32.75 10.71 -4.61
N MET A 93 33.93 10.15 -4.38
CA MET A 93 34.32 9.54 -3.09
C MET A 93 34.17 10.53 -1.93
N ALA A 94 34.69 11.75 -2.10
CA ALA A 94 34.58 12.81 -1.08
C ALA A 94 33.12 13.20 -0.78
N ARG A 95 32.23 13.20 -1.78
CA ARG A 95 30.79 13.50 -1.58
C ARG A 95 30.07 12.40 -0.80
N HIS A 96 30.48 11.16 -0.97
CA HIS A 96 29.94 10.01 -0.24
C HIS A 96 30.68 9.76 1.08
N GLY A 97 31.62 10.63 1.48
CA GLY A 97 32.34 10.51 2.74
C GLY A 97 33.35 9.38 2.78
N ILE A 98 33.83 8.91 1.62
CA ILE A 98 34.81 7.83 1.51
C ILE A 98 36.19 8.43 1.25
N PHE A 99 37.12 8.18 2.16
CA PHE A 99 38.48 8.72 2.14
C PHE A 99 39.55 7.64 2.16
N THR A 100 39.22 6.43 2.61
CA THR A 100 40.15 5.31 2.70
C THR A 100 39.70 4.13 1.85
N THR A 101 40.66 3.29 1.46
CA THR A 101 40.38 2.01 0.81
C THR A 101 39.54 1.08 1.69
N GLY A 102 39.65 1.17 3.01
CA GLY A 102 38.87 0.39 3.98
C GLY A 102 37.40 0.83 4.12
N GLU A 103 37.08 2.08 3.82
CA GLU A 103 35.69 2.55 3.68
C GLU A 103 35.11 2.08 2.35
N LEU A 104 35.86 2.30 1.26
CA LEU A 104 35.48 1.93 -0.10
C LEU A 104 35.27 0.41 -0.26
N ALA A 105 36.08 -0.35 0.45
CA ALA A 105 36.00 -1.80 0.63
C ALA A 105 34.60 -2.35 0.98
N ASN A 106 33.76 -1.58 1.67
CA ASN A 106 32.43 -2.01 2.10
C ASN A 106 31.35 -1.72 1.05
N GLU A 107 31.67 -0.93 0.03
CA GLU A 107 30.74 -0.60 -1.04
C GLU A 107 30.64 -1.76 -2.04
N PHE A 108 29.42 -2.04 -2.48
CA PHE A 108 29.16 -2.89 -3.63
C PHE A 108 29.63 -2.21 -4.91
N LEU A 109 30.15 -2.98 -5.85
CA LEU A 109 30.62 -2.43 -7.13
C LEU A 109 29.48 -1.74 -7.90
N GLU A 110 28.27 -2.28 -7.83
CA GLU A 110 27.07 -1.67 -8.40
C GLU A 110 26.67 -0.34 -7.75
N SER A 111 26.91 -0.17 -6.45
CA SER A 111 26.63 1.11 -5.77
C SER A 111 27.43 2.23 -6.43
N LEU A 112 28.69 1.98 -6.77
CA LEU A 112 29.54 2.95 -7.47
C LEU A 112 28.98 3.31 -8.86
N MET A 113 28.35 2.37 -9.58
CA MET A 113 27.69 2.64 -10.87
C MET A 113 26.52 3.62 -10.73
N GLY A 114 25.82 3.60 -9.60
CA GLY A 114 24.73 4.52 -9.31
C GLY A 114 25.16 5.93 -8.90
N TRP A 115 26.45 6.14 -8.61
CA TRP A 115 26.92 7.43 -8.11
C TRP A 115 27.02 8.49 -9.20
N ARG A 116 26.49 9.68 -8.89
CA ARG A 116 26.49 10.80 -9.83
C ARG A 116 27.92 11.19 -10.22
N GLY A 117 28.27 11.02 -11.49
CA GLY A 117 29.56 11.40 -12.05
C GLY A 117 30.57 10.25 -12.16
N ILE A 118 30.17 9.04 -11.79
CA ILE A 118 30.89 7.79 -12.06
C ILE A 118 30.22 7.09 -13.25
N GLY A 119 31.00 6.76 -14.27
CA GLY A 119 30.57 5.90 -15.38
C GLY A 119 31.53 4.72 -15.57
N ALA A 120 31.21 3.78 -16.47
CA ALA A 120 31.98 2.54 -16.65
C ALA A 120 33.50 2.75 -16.76
N GLY A 121 33.96 3.71 -17.57
CA GLY A 121 35.39 4.01 -17.69
C GLY A 121 36.03 4.60 -16.42
N THR A 122 35.25 5.29 -15.57
CA THR A 122 35.73 5.77 -14.27
C THR A 122 35.85 4.64 -13.26
N ILE A 123 34.94 3.66 -13.30
CA ILE A 123 34.98 2.47 -12.43
C ILE A 123 36.18 1.61 -12.76
N ASN A 124 36.40 1.31 -14.05
CA ASN A 124 37.58 0.55 -14.46
C ASN A 124 38.88 1.23 -14.00
N ALA A 125 38.97 2.56 -14.08
CA ALA A 125 40.12 3.30 -13.57
C ALA A 125 40.27 3.18 -12.05
N ILE A 126 39.17 3.26 -11.28
CA ILE A 126 39.20 3.05 -9.81
C ILE A 126 39.69 1.64 -9.50
N ILE A 127 39.05 0.60 -10.05
CA ILE A 127 39.37 -0.79 -9.75
C ILE A 127 40.79 -1.14 -10.20
N SER A 128 41.23 -0.70 -11.38
CA SER A 128 42.60 -0.92 -11.86
C SER A 128 43.64 -0.33 -10.89
N ARG A 129 43.40 0.86 -10.34
CA ARG A 129 44.28 1.44 -9.30
C ARG A 129 44.26 0.65 -8.01
N LEU A 130 43.08 0.21 -7.55
CA LEU A 130 42.96 -0.60 -6.35
C LEU A 130 43.60 -1.99 -6.49
N VAL A 131 43.58 -2.60 -7.68
CA VAL A 131 44.32 -3.83 -7.99
C VAL A 131 45.82 -3.61 -7.80
N ARG A 132 46.35 -2.48 -8.27
CA ARG A 132 47.77 -2.14 -8.05
C ARG A 132 48.10 -1.98 -6.57
N VAL A 133 47.24 -1.33 -5.80
CA VAL A 133 47.41 -1.20 -4.33
C VAL A 133 47.34 -2.56 -3.63
N SER A 134 46.39 -3.40 -4.04
CA SER A 134 46.17 -4.73 -3.47
C SER A 134 47.30 -5.72 -3.78
N THR A 135 48.06 -5.50 -4.86
CA THR A 135 49.17 -6.37 -5.29
C THR A 135 50.55 -5.84 -4.89
N SER A 136 50.66 -4.55 -4.55
CA SER A 136 51.91 -3.92 -4.09
C SER A 136 52.14 -4.04 -2.59
N ALA A 137 51.07 -4.17 -1.78
CA ALA A 137 51.18 -4.61 -0.41
C ALA A 137 51.38 -6.14 -0.39
N SER A 138 52.54 -6.63 0.08
CA SER A 138 52.77 -8.08 0.19
C SER A 138 51.59 -8.74 0.92
N PRO A 139 50.78 -9.58 0.26
CA PRO A 139 49.67 -10.23 0.93
C PRO A 139 50.26 -11.10 2.04
N PRO A 140 49.69 -11.12 3.26
CA PRO A 140 50.06 -12.15 4.21
C PRO A 140 49.76 -13.49 3.54
N VAL A 141 50.80 -14.28 3.29
CA VAL A 141 50.69 -15.67 2.83
C VAL A 141 50.00 -16.44 3.96
N LEU A 142 48.67 -16.37 4.00
CA LEU A 142 47.91 -17.48 4.50
C LEU A 142 48.00 -18.52 3.40
N SER A 143 48.61 -19.64 3.76
CA SER A 143 48.34 -20.89 3.07
C SER A 143 46.86 -21.21 3.27
N THR A 144 45.98 -20.58 2.48
CA THR A 144 44.76 -21.26 2.08
C THR A 144 45.29 -22.35 1.17
N GLY A 145 45.47 -23.55 1.72
CA GLY A 145 45.88 -24.74 0.98
C GLY A 145 44.83 -25.14 -0.05
N VAL A 146 44.49 -24.23 -0.97
CA VAL A 146 43.97 -24.56 -2.27
C VAL A 146 45.21 -25.02 -3.03
N PRO A 147 45.34 -26.32 -3.32
CA PRO A 147 46.42 -26.75 -4.19
C PRO A 147 46.28 -25.97 -5.50
N THR A 148 47.29 -25.18 -5.86
CA THR A 148 47.53 -24.80 -7.27
C THR A 148 47.33 -26.06 -8.07
N ALA A 149 46.37 -26.01 -8.99
CA ALA A 149 45.95 -27.07 -9.89
C ALA A 149 46.98 -28.21 -9.97
N ALA A 150 46.85 -29.20 -9.07
CA ALA A 150 47.11 -30.54 -9.51
C ALA A 150 46.06 -30.71 -10.60
N ALA A 151 46.52 -30.73 -11.86
CA ALA A 151 45.71 -31.09 -13.03
C ALA A 151 44.69 -32.11 -12.54
N PRO A 152 43.38 -31.81 -12.68
CA PRO A 152 42.31 -32.39 -11.86
C PRO A 152 42.75 -33.80 -11.57
N ALA A 153 43.23 -34.05 -10.33
CA ALA A 153 43.79 -35.36 -10.00
C ALA A 153 42.69 -36.27 -10.46
N GLY A 154 42.99 -37.01 -11.54
CA GLY A 154 41.93 -37.40 -12.44
C GLY A 154 40.82 -37.91 -11.54
N LEU A 155 39.60 -37.52 -11.82
CA LEU A 155 38.67 -38.61 -11.92
C LEU A 155 39.18 -39.53 -13.06
N ASP A 156 40.41 -40.08 -12.98
CA ASP A 156 40.66 -41.49 -12.86
C ASP A 156 39.61 -41.98 -11.87
N TRP A 157 38.39 -42.04 -12.41
CA TRP A 157 37.49 -43.13 -12.20
C TRP A 157 38.42 -44.30 -12.04
N PRO A 158 38.60 -44.81 -10.81
CA PRO A 158 39.29 -46.05 -10.70
C PRO A 158 38.52 -46.92 -11.68
N PHE A 159 39.22 -47.60 -12.57
CA PHE A 159 38.66 -48.81 -13.16
C PHE A 159 38.49 -49.83 -12.00
N HIS A 160 37.76 -49.45 -10.93
CA HIS A 160 37.09 -50.32 -9.99
C HIS A 160 36.00 -50.94 -10.84
N GLU A 161 36.30 -52.17 -11.28
CA GLU A 161 35.36 -53.23 -11.64
C GLU A 161 33.99 -52.69 -12.04
N ARG A 162 33.80 -52.48 -13.35
CA ARG A 162 32.56 -51.94 -13.94
C ARG A 162 31.35 -52.59 -13.25
N PRO A 163 30.52 -51.83 -12.52
CA PRO A 163 29.28 -52.35 -11.99
C PRO A 163 28.37 -52.70 -13.17
N ASN A 164 28.38 -53.98 -13.54
CA ASN A 164 27.48 -54.69 -14.43
C ASN A 164 27.03 -53.91 -15.69
N ASP A 165 27.89 -53.82 -16.71
CA ASP A 165 27.56 -53.36 -18.09
C ASP A 165 26.41 -54.17 -18.75
N GLN A 166 25.83 -55.15 -18.06
CA GLN A 166 24.64 -55.89 -18.49
C GLN A 166 23.49 -54.97 -18.90
N TRP A 167 23.29 -53.83 -18.24
CA TRP A 167 22.26 -52.87 -18.65
C TRP A 167 22.58 -52.30 -20.05
N LEU A 168 23.83 -51.95 -20.34
CA LEU A 168 24.27 -51.41 -21.63
C LEU A 168 24.07 -52.44 -22.75
N HIS A 169 24.37 -53.71 -22.46
CA HIS A 169 24.13 -54.81 -23.39
C HIS A 169 22.64 -55.08 -23.61
N ALA A 170 21.81 -55.04 -22.57
CA ALA A 170 20.36 -55.20 -22.68
C ALA A 170 19.74 -54.08 -23.53
N VAL A 171 20.10 -52.83 -23.25
CA VAL A 171 19.64 -51.65 -24.01
C VAL A 171 20.14 -51.70 -25.46
N GLY A 172 21.38 -52.11 -25.68
CA GLY A 172 21.94 -52.31 -27.03
C GLY A 172 21.16 -53.35 -27.84
N ASN A 173 20.78 -54.47 -27.21
CA ASN A 173 19.95 -55.50 -27.84
C ASN A 173 18.53 -55.00 -28.15
N ASP A 174 17.92 -54.27 -27.23
CA ASP A 174 16.59 -53.68 -27.41
C ASP A 174 16.56 -52.65 -28.55
N LEU A 175 17.55 -51.74 -28.58
CA LEU A 175 17.71 -50.78 -29.68
C LEU A 175 17.95 -51.48 -31.02
N LYS A 176 18.72 -52.56 -31.04
CA LYS A 176 18.95 -53.35 -32.25
C LYS A 176 17.68 -54.02 -32.74
N LEU A 177 16.89 -54.62 -31.84
CA LEU A 177 15.60 -55.23 -32.17
C LEU A 177 14.62 -54.21 -32.76
N ILE A 178 14.57 -53.00 -32.19
CA ILE A 178 13.73 -51.90 -32.69
C ILE A 178 14.21 -51.43 -34.07
N ALA A 179 15.52 -51.26 -34.24
CA ALA A 179 16.10 -50.84 -35.51
C ALA A 179 15.88 -51.87 -36.63
N ASP A 180 16.04 -53.16 -36.33
CA ASP A 180 15.81 -54.24 -37.29
C ASP A 180 14.33 -54.31 -37.70
N TRP A 181 13.41 -54.07 -36.75
CA TRP A 181 11.99 -53.93 -37.08
C TRP A 181 11.71 -52.73 -37.98
N CYS A 182 12.21 -51.54 -37.64
CA CYS A 182 12.02 -50.32 -38.44
C CYS A 182 12.57 -50.49 -39.86
N ALA A 183 13.75 -51.11 -40.00
CA ALA A 183 14.34 -51.43 -41.30
C ALA A 183 13.46 -52.41 -42.11
N LEU A 184 12.88 -53.43 -41.45
CA LEU A 184 12.01 -54.41 -42.11
C LEU A 184 10.72 -53.79 -42.66
N ILE A 185 10.18 -52.78 -42.00
CA ILE A 185 8.96 -52.07 -42.43
C ILE A 185 9.23 -50.78 -43.23
N GLY A 186 10.50 -50.49 -43.52
CA GLY A 186 10.91 -49.36 -44.36
C GLY A 186 10.75 -47.98 -43.70
N ILE A 187 10.86 -47.90 -42.37
CA ILE A 187 10.89 -46.61 -41.65
C ILE A 187 12.35 -46.16 -41.50
N GLU A 188 12.74 -45.14 -42.28
CA GLU A 188 14.12 -44.63 -42.31
C GLU A 188 14.25 -43.22 -41.71
N ASP A 189 13.22 -42.37 -41.84
CA ASP A 189 13.29 -40.94 -41.46
C ASP A 189 12.70 -40.60 -40.08
N LYS A 190 12.27 -41.61 -39.30
CA LYS A 190 11.70 -41.40 -37.96
C LYS A 190 12.67 -41.82 -36.86
N ALA A 191 12.57 -41.16 -35.70
CA ALA A 191 13.32 -41.57 -34.52
C ALA A 191 12.95 -43.01 -34.10
N LEU A 192 13.94 -43.81 -33.69
CA LEU A 192 13.77 -45.22 -33.35
C LEU A 192 12.71 -45.46 -32.25
N LEU A 193 12.57 -44.54 -31.30
CA LEU A 193 11.62 -44.62 -30.18
C LEU A 193 10.34 -43.81 -30.44
N ASP A 194 10.06 -43.43 -31.67
CA ASP A 194 8.84 -42.71 -32.02
C ASP A 194 7.60 -43.57 -31.76
N ARG A 195 6.70 -43.09 -30.88
CA ARG A 195 5.49 -43.84 -30.48
C ARG A 195 4.56 -44.12 -31.67
N SER A 196 4.54 -43.26 -32.68
CA SER A 196 3.69 -43.46 -33.87
C SER A 196 4.24 -44.57 -34.77
N ALA A 197 5.56 -44.63 -34.93
CA ALA A 197 6.25 -45.67 -35.70
C ALA A 197 6.13 -47.06 -35.07
N LEU A 198 6.07 -47.12 -33.73
CA LEU A 198 6.03 -48.37 -32.98
C LEU A 198 4.61 -48.82 -32.58
N ALA A 199 3.57 -48.05 -32.91
CA ALA A 199 2.19 -48.35 -32.51
C ALA A 199 1.68 -49.69 -33.05
N SER A 200 2.16 -50.14 -34.21
CA SER A 200 1.82 -51.42 -34.85
C SER A 200 2.93 -52.47 -34.73
N ALA A 201 3.95 -52.24 -33.90
CA ALA A 201 5.06 -53.16 -33.74
C ALA A 201 4.64 -54.41 -32.93
N PRO A 202 5.29 -55.58 -33.15
CA PRO A 202 5.10 -56.76 -32.33
C PRO A 202 5.37 -56.48 -30.85
N ASP A 203 4.72 -57.24 -29.96
CA ASP A 203 4.83 -57.06 -28.52
C ASP A 203 6.27 -57.12 -27.98
N GLU A 204 7.15 -57.88 -28.62
CA GLU A 204 8.58 -57.93 -28.27
C GLU A 204 9.29 -56.61 -28.55
N VAL A 205 9.05 -56.01 -29.72
CA VAL A 205 9.64 -54.72 -30.12
C VAL A 205 9.07 -53.58 -29.27
N ARG A 206 7.76 -53.61 -28.98
CA ARG A 206 7.12 -52.63 -28.11
C ARG A 206 7.64 -52.72 -26.67
N ARG A 207 7.81 -53.93 -26.13
CA ARG A 207 8.41 -54.13 -24.80
C ARG A 207 9.87 -53.67 -24.75
N ALA A 208 10.65 -53.91 -25.80
CA ALA A 208 12.01 -53.39 -25.92
C ALA A 208 12.01 -51.85 -25.89
N ALA A 209 11.11 -51.20 -26.63
CA ALA A 209 10.99 -49.74 -26.60
C ALA A 209 10.51 -49.19 -25.25
N GLU A 210 9.53 -49.84 -24.62
CA GLU A 210 9.05 -49.51 -23.28
C GLU A 210 10.16 -49.66 -22.24
N HIS A 211 10.99 -50.69 -22.33
CA HIS A 211 12.13 -50.91 -21.44
C HIS A 211 13.16 -49.78 -21.56
N VAL A 212 13.54 -49.41 -22.79
CA VAL A 212 14.48 -48.29 -23.03
C VAL A 212 13.92 -46.96 -22.49
N LEU A 213 12.61 -46.70 -22.69
CA LEU A 213 11.95 -45.49 -22.19
C LEU A 213 11.75 -45.48 -20.66
N ALA A 214 11.73 -46.65 -20.02
CA ALA A 214 11.52 -46.80 -18.58
C ALA A 214 12.82 -46.82 -17.77
N LEU A 215 14.00 -46.84 -18.43
CA LEU A 215 15.30 -46.80 -17.76
C LEU A 215 15.40 -45.62 -16.81
N ARG A 216 15.81 -45.91 -15.57
CA ARG A 216 16.05 -44.93 -14.52
C ARG A 216 17.54 -44.81 -14.26
N LEU A 217 17.94 -43.70 -13.65
CA LEU A 217 19.31 -43.49 -13.20
C LEU A 217 19.81 -44.61 -12.26
N SER A 218 18.91 -45.14 -11.41
CA SER A 218 19.21 -46.27 -10.51
C SER A 218 19.56 -47.57 -11.24
N ASP A 219 19.08 -47.73 -12.47
CA ASP A 219 19.31 -48.94 -13.26
C ASP A 219 20.68 -48.90 -13.97
N ILE A 220 21.26 -47.70 -14.08
CA ILE A 220 22.52 -47.42 -14.76
C ILE A 220 23.67 -47.25 -13.75
N SER A 221 23.41 -46.57 -12.64
CA SER A 221 24.43 -46.20 -11.67
C SER A 221 23.89 -46.35 -10.25
N ALA A 222 24.24 -47.45 -9.59
CA ALA A 222 23.91 -47.70 -8.19
C ALA A 222 24.45 -46.59 -7.26
N ASP A 223 25.63 -46.03 -7.58
CA ASP A 223 26.29 -44.93 -6.84
C ASP A 223 25.96 -43.53 -7.39
N ALA A 224 24.87 -43.36 -8.14
CA ALA A 224 24.52 -42.04 -8.69
C ALA A 224 24.38 -40.94 -7.63
N ARG A 225 23.99 -41.30 -6.40
CA ARG A 225 23.89 -40.38 -5.26
C ARG A 225 25.22 -39.78 -4.82
N ALA A 226 26.33 -40.50 -5.01
CA ALA A 226 27.68 -40.00 -4.69
C ALA A 226 28.13 -38.86 -5.63
N LYS A 227 27.39 -38.63 -6.73
CA LYS A 227 27.62 -37.54 -7.69
C LYS A 227 26.55 -36.46 -7.62
N SER A 228 25.73 -36.44 -6.57
CA SER A 228 24.69 -35.42 -6.41
C SER A 228 25.31 -34.04 -6.19
N LEU A 229 24.58 -33.00 -6.61
CA LEU A 229 25.02 -31.60 -6.53
C LEU A 229 25.44 -31.22 -5.10
N SER A 230 24.66 -31.62 -4.10
CA SER A 230 24.93 -31.33 -2.69
C SER A 230 26.23 -31.96 -2.18
N VAL A 231 26.56 -33.17 -2.62
CA VAL A 231 27.82 -33.85 -2.29
C VAL A 231 28.99 -33.13 -2.93
N VAL A 232 28.91 -32.78 -4.22
CA VAL A 232 29.99 -32.07 -4.93
C VAL A 232 30.25 -30.69 -4.33
N LEU A 233 29.18 -29.95 -3.98
CA LEU A 233 29.30 -28.67 -3.27
C LEU A 233 29.90 -28.85 -1.87
N ASN A 234 29.50 -29.89 -1.14
CA ASN A 234 30.05 -30.20 0.17
C ASN A 234 31.55 -30.50 0.10
N ASP A 235 31.99 -31.27 -0.90
CA ASP A 235 33.41 -31.57 -1.10
C ASP A 235 34.22 -30.34 -1.54
N ALA A 236 33.60 -29.40 -2.25
CA ALA A 236 34.22 -28.10 -2.55
C ALA A 236 34.39 -27.26 -1.27
N LEU A 237 33.38 -27.23 -0.40
CA LEU A 237 33.43 -26.51 0.88
C LEU A 237 34.42 -27.11 1.87
N LEU A 238 34.51 -28.44 1.97
CA LEU A 238 35.44 -29.13 2.87
C LEU A 238 36.91 -28.99 2.46
N ARG A 239 37.20 -28.57 1.22
CA ARG A 239 38.55 -28.23 0.77
C ARG A 239 39.02 -26.86 1.26
N LEU A 240 38.10 -26.02 1.76
CA LEU A 240 38.46 -24.75 2.37
C LEU A 240 39.08 -24.97 3.77
N GLU A 241 39.89 -24.01 4.20
CA GLU A 241 40.43 -24.00 5.57
C GLU A 241 39.27 -23.98 6.59
N PRO A 242 39.32 -24.74 7.69
CA PRO A 242 38.16 -24.91 8.59
C PRO A 242 37.57 -23.59 9.09
N ARG A 243 38.42 -22.60 9.39
CA ARG A 243 37.99 -21.27 9.79
C ARG A 243 37.32 -20.50 8.65
N ALA A 244 37.83 -20.62 7.44
CA ALA A 244 37.25 -19.98 6.26
C ALA A 244 35.85 -20.53 5.94
N LEU A 245 35.68 -21.86 6.04
CA LEU A 245 34.39 -22.52 5.92
C LEU A 245 33.40 -21.99 6.97
N GLU A 246 33.81 -21.90 8.24
CA GLU A 246 32.93 -21.43 9.31
C GLU A 246 32.53 -19.95 9.12
N ILE A 247 33.45 -19.09 8.64
CA ILE A 247 33.14 -17.70 8.28
C ILE A 247 32.11 -17.64 7.15
N LEU A 248 32.29 -18.43 6.08
CA LEU A 248 31.31 -18.49 4.98
C LEU A 248 29.95 -18.97 5.47
N LYS A 249 29.92 -19.99 6.33
CA LYS A 249 28.70 -20.55 6.90
C LYS A 249 27.93 -19.52 7.72
N LEU A 250 28.58 -18.84 8.65
CA LEU A 250 27.94 -17.90 9.59
C LEU A 250 27.49 -16.59 8.95
N ARG A 251 28.07 -16.23 7.80
CA ARG A 251 27.82 -14.91 7.17
C ARG A 251 27.31 -14.98 5.75
N LEU A 252 28.01 -15.63 4.82
CA LEU A 252 27.61 -15.62 3.41
C LEU A 252 26.41 -16.56 3.15
N LEU A 253 26.47 -17.78 3.71
CA LEU A 253 25.49 -18.82 3.41
C LEU A 253 24.28 -18.79 4.36
N SER A 254 24.45 -18.25 5.57
CA SER A 254 23.39 -18.12 6.57
C SER A 254 22.22 -17.23 6.09
N GLY A 255 21.00 -17.58 6.49
CA GLY A 255 19.83 -16.71 6.35
C GLY A 255 19.86 -15.49 7.29
N SER A 256 20.70 -15.52 8.32
CA SER A 256 20.93 -14.44 9.28
C SER A 256 22.43 -14.16 9.36
N PRO A 257 22.97 -13.28 8.50
CA PRO A 257 24.41 -13.07 8.36
C PRO A 257 25.02 -12.37 9.59
N MET A 258 26.04 -12.96 10.20
CA MET A 258 26.82 -12.29 11.26
C MET A 258 27.63 -11.11 10.71
N THR A 259 27.85 -10.07 11.52
CA THR A 259 28.68 -8.94 11.11
C THR A 259 30.18 -9.31 11.08
N LEU A 260 30.98 -8.59 10.29
CA LEU A 260 32.44 -8.76 10.28
C LEU A 260 33.06 -8.50 11.66
N GLU A 261 32.47 -7.60 12.44
CA GLU A 261 32.93 -7.28 13.80
C GLU A 261 32.66 -8.42 14.77
N ASP A 262 31.46 -9.02 14.72
CA ASP A 262 31.10 -10.15 15.58
C ASP A 262 31.97 -11.37 15.29
N LEU A 263 32.18 -11.68 14.00
CA LEU A 263 33.11 -12.74 13.59
C LEU A 263 34.55 -12.42 13.98
N GLY A 264 34.97 -11.15 13.87
CA GLY A 264 36.30 -10.72 14.30
C GLY A 264 36.52 -11.02 15.79
N ARG A 265 35.53 -10.68 16.61
CA ARG A 265 35.52 -10.98 18.05
C ARG A 265 35.54 -12.49 18.32
N GLN A 266 34.71 -13.27 17.62
CA GLN A 266 34.61 -14.72 17.79
C GLN A 266 35.90 -15.46 17.43
N PHE A 267 36.57 -15.05 16.34
CA PHE A 267 37.79 -15.71 15.86
C PHE A 267 39.09 -14.99 16.25
N GLY A 268 39.01 -14.00 17.15
CA GLY A 268 40.18 -13.27 17.67
C GLY A 268 40.99 -12.53 16.59
N VAL A 269 40.33 -11.99 15.56
CA VAL A 269 40.98 -11.21 14.49
C VAL A 269 40.24 -9.91 14.20
N THR A 270 40.87 -9.03 13.44
CA THR A 270 40.24 -7.78 13.02
C THR A 270 39.07 -8.03 12.06
N ARG A 271 38.09 -7.11 12.03
CA ARG A 271 36.99 -7.11 11.05
C ARG A 271 37.51 -7.25 9.62
N GLU A 272 38.62 -6.57 9.37
CA GLU A 272 39.29 -6.55 8.08
C GLU A 272 39.79 -7.95 7.74
N ARG A 273 40.43 -8.63 8.69
CA ARG A 273 40.92 -9.98 8.47
C ARG A 273 39.81 -10.97 8.15
N VAL A 274 38.63 -10.85 8.77
CA VAL A 274 37.46 -11.67 8.43
C VAL A 274 37.04 -11.47 6.98
N ARG A 275 36.95 -10.22 6.53
CA ARG A 275 36.60 -9.85 5.14
C ARG A 275 37.54 -10.49 4.13
N GLN A 276 38.86 -10.44 4.40
CA GLN A 276 39.86 -11.05 3.52
C GLN A 276 39.68 -12.58 3.42
N ILE A 277 39.43 -13.24 4.55
CA ILE A 277 39.20 -14.69 4.60
C ILE A 277 37.93 -15.03 3.81
N GLU A 278 36.84 -14.29 4.03
CA GLU A 278 35.57 -14.46 3.33
C GLU A 278 35.74 -14.31 1.81
N GLY A 279 36.34 -13.22 1.34
CA GLY A 279 36.55 -12.96 -0.08
C GLY A 279 37.41 -14.03 -0.77
N LYS A 280 38.51 -14.46 -0.12
CA LYS A 280 39.35 -15.54 -0.64
C LYS A 280 38.61 -16.87 -0.69
N ALA A 281 37.87 -17.20 0.35
CA ALA A 281 37.10 -18.45 0.43
C ALA A 281 35.98 -18.49 -0.61
N ARG A 282 35.25 -17.38 -0.80
CA ARG A 282 34.21 -17.23 -1.83
C ARG A 282 34.79 -17.41 -3.24
N GLY A 283 35.91 -16.74 -3.54
CA GLY A 283 36.59 -16.89 -4.83
C GLY A 283 37.12 -18.30 -5.08
N ALA A 284 37.71 -18.95 -4.07
CA ALA A 284 38.17 -20.33 -4.17
C ALA A 284 37.01 -21.31 -4.41
N LEU A 285 35.88 -21.10 -3.74
CA LEU A 285 34.68 -21.91 -3.93
C LEU A 285 34.09 -21.72 -5.33
N LEU A 286 34.00 -20.47 -5.82
CA LEU A 286 33.58 -20.16 -7.18
C LEU A 286 34.47 -20.85 -8.24
N THR A 287 35.78 -20.83 -8.03
CA THR A 287 36.74 -21.55 -8.89
C THR A 287 36.52 -23.06 -8.84
N ALA A 288 36.37 -23.65 -7.66
CA ALA A 288 36.08 -25.08 -7.51
C ALA A 288 34.77 -25.49 -8.21
N VAL A 289 33.76 -24.62 -8.18
CA VAL A 289 32.48 -24.78 -8.88
C VAL A 289 32.68 -24.75 -10.40
N SER A 290 33.39 -23.75 -10.92
CA SER A 290 33.61 -23.57 -12.36
C SER A 290 34.47 -24.68 -13.02
N GLN A 291 35.40 -25.26 -12.26
CA GLN A 291 36.29 -26.34 -12.73
C GLN A 291 35.66 -27.73 -12.63
N SER A 292 34.58 -27.86 -11.87
CA SER A 292 33.85 -29.12 -11.74
C SER A 292 32.94 -29.34 -12.95
N THR A 293 33.30 -30.32 -13.79
CA THR A 293 32.44 -30.81 -14.88
C THR A 293 31.09 -31.27 -14.32
N GLY A 294 29.98 -30.75 -14.86
CA GLY A 294 28.62 -30.98 -14.38
C GLY A 294 28.09 -29.88 -13.45
N LEU A 295 28.87 -29.42 -12.46
CA LEU A 295 28.42 -28.37 -11.55
C LEU A 295 28.38 -27.00 -12.25
N ALA A 296 29.39 -26.70 -13.07
CA ALA A 296 29.38 -25.54 -13.95
C ALA A 296 28.20 -25.56 -14.93
N ASP A 297 27.85 -26.74 -15.46
CA ASP A 297 26.72 -26.90 -16.39
C ASP A 297 25.37 -26.68 -15.68
N VAL A 298 25.23 -27.18 -14.44
CA VAL A 298 24.03 -26.95 -13.61
C VAL A 298 23.92 -25.46 -13.26
N ALA A 299 25.00 -24.83 -12.78
CA ALA A 299 25.01 -23.40 -12.46
C ALA A 299 24.65 -22.56 -13.69
N ALA A 300 25.25 -22.85 -14.85
CA ALA A 300 24.92 -22.19 -16.11
C ALA A 300 23.47 -22.44 -16.55
N SER A 301 22.92 -23.63 -16.32
CA SER A 301 21.52 -23.96 -16.64
C SER A 301 20.53 -23.24 -15.72
N VAL A 302 20.87 -23.05 -14.45
CA VAL A 302 20.08 -22.23 -13.51
C VAL A 302 20.17 -20.75 -13.90
N ALA A 303 21.36 -20.24 -14.19
CA ALA A 303 21.57 -18.86 -14.60
C ALA A 303 20.92 -18.51 -15.95
N SER A 304 20.94 -19.43 -16.91
CA SER A 304 20.30 -19.28 -18.23
C SER A 304 18.84 -19.76 -18.28
N SER A 305 18.29 -20.21 -17.14
CA SER A 305 16.89 -20.62 -17.08
C SER A 305 15.99 -19.47 -17.53
N THR A 306 15.08 -19.79 -18.45
CA THR A 306 14.25 -18.83 -19.17
C THR A 306 13.38 -18.02 -18.21
N GLY A 307 13.30 -16.71 -18.45
CA GLY A 307 12.44 -15.78 -17.73
C GLY A 307 13.14 -14.97 -16.64
N THR A 308 12.77 -13.68 -16.56
CA THR A 308 13.30 -12.71 -15.59
C THR A 308 12.88 -13.03 -14.16
N ILE A 309 11.65 -13.52 -13.95
CA ILE A 309 11.07 -13.81 -12.62
C ILE A 309 10.50 -15.22 -12.65
N ARG A 310 10.93 -16.09 -11.74
CA ARG A 310 10.48 -17.48 -11.64
C ARG A 310 10.32 -17.92 -10.17
N PRO A 311 9.27 -18.67 -9.80
CA PRO A 311 9.17 -19.26 -8.47
C PRO A 311 10.32 -20.25 -8.20
N LEU A 312 10.85 -20.23 -6.99
CA LEU A 312 11.83 -21.22 -6.53
C LEU A 312 11.24 -22.64 -6.61
N ALA A 313 9.94 -22.81 -6.31
CA ALA A 313 9.27 -24.11 -6.41
C ALA A 313 9.39 -24.71 -7.82
N ASP A 314 9.12 -23.94 -8.88
CA ASP A 314 9.25 -24.36 -10.28
C ASP A 314 10.72 -24.67 -10.65
N LEU A 315 11.68 -23.99 -10.02
CA LEU A 315 13.10 -24.26 -10.22
C LEU A 315 13.49 -25.59 -9.53
N LEU A 316 13.01 -25.82 -8.31
CA LEU A 316 13.26 -27.06 -7.55
C LEU A 316 12.57 -28.28 -8.17
N GLU A 317 11.43 -28.11 -8.83
CA GLU A 317 10.81 -29.18 -9.61
C GLU A 317 11.66 -29.58 -10.81
N ALA A 318 12.23 -28.60 -11.53
CA ALA A 318 13.11 -28.84 -12.67
C ALA A 318 14.48 -29.41 -12.24
N TYR A 319 15.00 -28.99 -11.09
CA TYR A 319 16.30 -29.41 -10.56
C TYR A 319 16.18 -29.83 -9.08
N PRO A 320 15.64 -31.03 -8.77
CA PRO A 320 15.39 -31.44 -7.38
C PRO A 320 16.63 -31.44 -6.47
N ALA A 321 17.81 -31.72 -7.04
CA ALA A 321 19.08 -31.71 -6.30
C ALA A 321 19.44 -30.33 -5.71
N LEU A 322 18.82 -29.24 -6.18
CA LEU A 322 18.98 -27.92 -5.60
C LEU A 322 18.39 -27.81 -4.19
N ALA A 323 17.37 -28.62 -3.87
CA ALA A 323 16.73 -28.64 -2.55
C ALA A 323 17.54 -29.42 -1.52
N ASP A 324 18.49 -30.26 -1.95
CA ASP A 324 19.29 -31.08 -1.04
C ASP A 324 20.18 -30.21 -0.16
N THR A 325 20.21 -30.52 1.14
CA THR A 325 21.08 -29.84 2.10
C THR A 325 22.54 -30.19 1.85
N VAL A 326 23.39 -29.16 1.81
CA VAL A 326 24.85 -29.26 1.82
C VAL A 326 25.32 -29.28 3.29
N PRO A 327 25.81 -30.42 3.82
CA PRO A 327 26.03 -30.58 5.27
C PRO A 327 27.00 -29.59 5.89
N SER A 328 28.11 -29.27 5.20
CA SER A 328 29.12 -28.31 5.68
C SER A 328 28.58 -26.88 5.75
N ALA A 329 27.65 -26.50 4.86
CA ALA A 329 27.00 -25.20 4.87
C ALA A 329 25.78 -25.15 5.80
N ASP A 330 25.14 -26.29 6.08
CA ASP A 330 23.82 -26.36 6.71
C ASP A 330 22.75 -25.54 5.95
N GLN A 331 22.83 -25.59 4.62
CA GLN A 331 21.99 -24.82 3.69
C GLN A 331 21.66 -25.66 2.45
N PRO A 332 20.53 -25.42 1.77
CA PRO A 332 20.22 -26.08 0.52
C PRO A 332 21.20 -25.68 -0.60
N ALA A 333 21.44 -26.59 -1.55
CA ALA A 333 22.39 -26.38 -2.64
C ALA A 333 22.12 -25.11 -3.47
N TRP A 334 20.85 -24.75 -3.70
CA TRP A 334 20.52 -23.51 -4.41
C TRP A 334 21.05 -22.26 -3.70
N ARG A 335 21.05 -22.24 -2.35
CA ARG A 335 21.50 -21.09 -1.55
C ARG A 335 23.00 -20.93 -1.66
N VAL A 336 23.73 -22.04 -1.71
CA VAL A 336 25.18 -22.02 -1.92
C VAL A 336 25.52 -21.48 -3.31
N LEU A 337 24.79 -21.91 -4.35
CA LEU A 337 25.01 -21.43 -5.73
C LEU A 337 24.64 -19.95 -5.93
N ASP A 338 23.50 -19.52 -5.39
CA ASP A 338 23.03 -18.12 -5.39
C ASP A 338 24.08 -17.15 -4.82
N GLN A 339 24.84 -17.58 -3.81
CA GLN A 339 25.88 -16.74 -3.22
C GLN A 339 27.21 -16.74 -4.01
N LEU A 340 27.32 -17.50 -5.10
CA LEU A 340 28.54 -17.61 -5.90
C LEU A 340 28.44 -16.92 -7.26
N ASP A 341 27.23 -16.87 -7.84
CA ASP A 341 26.98 -16.30 -9.17
C ASP A 341 26.00 -15.14 -9.09
N ASP A 342 26.43 -13.97 -9.57
CA ASP A 342 25.66 -12.72 -9.58
C ASP A 342 24.70 -12.62 -10.80
N ALA A 343 24.65 -13.63 -11.66
CA ALA A 343 23.76 -13.65 -12.83
C ALA A 343 22.26 -13.68 -12.47
N TYR A 344 21.95 -14.11 -11.25
CA TYR A 344 20.61 -14.17 -10.70
C TYR A 344 20.64 -14.00 -9.19
N GLU A 345 19.46 -13.77 -8.61
CA GLU A 345 19.26 -13.67 -7.18
C GLU A 345 18.06 -14.53 -6.77
N ILE A 346 18.14 -15.21 -5.61
CA ILE A 346 17.04 -15.97 -5.03
C ILE A 346 16.68 -15.41 -3.66
N VAL A 347 15.55 -14.70 -3.57
CA VAL A 347 15.04 -14.07 -2.35
C VAL A 347 13.54 -14.28 -2.24
N ASP A 348 13.04 -14.53 -1.03
CA ASP A 348 11.62 -14.75 -0.71
C ASP A 348 10.94 -15.85 -1.55
N GLY A 349 11.71 -16.87 -1.97
CA GLY A 349 11.20 -17.95 -2.82
C GLY A 349 11.06 -17.58 -4.29
N TRP A 350 11.71 -16.51 -4.75
CA TRP A 350 11.73 -16.08 -6.15
C TRP A 350 13.14 -16.07 -6.68
N ARG A 351 13.36 -16.73 -7.82
CA ARG A 351 14.55 -16.55 -8.64
C ARG A 351 14.30 -15.39 -9.60
N VAL A 352 15.17 -14.39 -9.57
CA VAL A 352 15.12 -13.22 -10.43
C VAL A 352 16.43 -13.01 -11.17
N SER A 353 16.40 -12.43 -12.36
CA SER A 353 17.60 -12.09 -13.13
C SER A 353 17.46 -10.71 -13.77
N PRO A 354 18.46 -9.81 -13.67
CA PRO A 354 19.74 -10.03 -12.97
C PRO A 354 19.61 -9.93 -11.44
N SER A 355 18.72 -9.08 -10.93
CA SER A 355 18.54 -8.83 -9.49
C SER A 355 17.10 -8.48 -9.13
N MET A 356 16.78 -8.49 -7.84
CA MET A 356 15.45 -8.18 -7.33
C MET A 356 15.03 -6.75 -7.67
N ALA A 357 15.93 -5.78 -7.49
CA ALA A 357 15.67 -4.39 -7.84
C ALA A 357 15.36 -4.21 -9.33
N ALA A 358 16.11 -4.92 -10.20
CA ALA A 358 15.86 -4.88 -11.64
C ALA A 358 14.51 -5.51 -12.02
N ALA A 359 14.15 -6.63 -11.40
CA ALA A 359 12.88 -7.30 -11.62
C ALA A 359 11.69 -6.45 -11.15
N GLU A 360 11.79 -5.78 -10.00
CA GLU A 360 10.77 -4.86 -9.50
C GLU A 360 10.61 -3.63 -10.41
N ALA A 361 11.71 -3.05 -10.88
CA ALA A 361 11.69 -1.93 -11.83
C ALA A 361 11.06 -2.32 -13.17
N ALA A 362 11.41 -3.49 -13.71
CA ALA A 362 10.79 -4.03 -14.93
C ALA A 362 9.29 -4.29 -14.75
N THR A 363 8.90 -4.83 -13.60
CA THR A 363 7.48 -5.05 -13.23
C THR A 363 6.72 -3.74 -13.21
N LEU A 364 7.26 -2.70 -12.56
CA LEU A 364 6.64 -1.38 -12.53
C LEU A 364 6.47 -0.80 -13.94
N ALA A 365 7.49 -0.94 -14.79
CA ALA A 365 7.43 -0.48 -16.18
C ALA A 365 6.30 -1.18 -16.95
N LEU A 366 6.22 -2.52 -16.86
CA LEU A 366 5.16 -3.31 -17.51
C LEU A 366 3.75 -2.90 -17.05
N ILE A 367 3.55 -2.74 -15.74
CA ILE A 367 2.25 -2.30 -15.22
C ILE A 367 1.94 -0.88 -15.71
N THR A 368 2.92 0.02 -15.70
CA THR A 368 2.73 1.42 -16.14
C THR A 368 2.37 1.51 -17.61
N GLU A 369 2.97 0.70 -18.46
CA GLU A 369 2.67 0.64 -19.90
C GLU A 369 1.30 0.03 -20.20
N SER A 370 0.85 -0.91 -19.37
CA SER A 370 -0.41 -1.64 -19.57
C SER A 370 -1.60 -1.03 -18.80
N ALA A 371 -1.34 -0.11 -17.87
CA ALA A 371 -2.37 0.49 -17.05
C ALA A 371 -3.19 1.54 -17.80
N ASP A 372 -4.47 1.60 -17.48
CA ASP A 372 -5.36 2.66 -17.93
C ASP A 372 -5.04 4.02 -17.29
N THR A 373 -5.83 5.04 -17.65
CA THR A 373 -5.71 6.41 -17.11
C THR A 373 -5.88 6.47 -15.57
N TYR A 374 -6.48 5.45 -14.97
CA TYR A 374 -6.74 5.32 -13.53
C TYR A 374 -5.69 4.47 -12.80
N GLY A 375 -4.72 3.90 -13.51
CA GLY A 375 -3.66 3.08 -12.94
C GLY A 375 -4.09 1.63 -12.70
N VAL A 376 -5.05 1.13 -13.47
CA VAL A 376 -5.54 -0.26 -13.44
C VAL A 376 -4.94 -1.02 -14.62
N ALA A 377 -4.27 -2.14 -14.37
CA ALA A 377 -3.83 -3.07 -15.41
C ALA A 377 -4.38 -4.47 -15.16
N ARG A 378 -4.71 -5.20 -16.23
CA ARG A 378 -5.18 -6.59 -16.14
C ARG A 378 -3.98 -7.54 -16.04
N ILE A 379 -3.99 -8.44 -15.07
CA ILE A 379 -2.85 -9.30 -14.74
C ILE A 379 -2.52 -10.27 -15.88
N SER A 380 -3.54 -10.77 -16.58
CA SER A 380 -3.39 -11.66 -17.75
C SER A 380 -2.54 -11.06 -18.87
N ASP A 381 -2.44 -9.73 -18.93
CA ASP A 381 -1.81 -9.02 -20.03
C ASP A 381 -0.33 -8.70 -19.73
N LEU A 382 0.09 -8.81 -18.45
CA LEU A 382 1.40 -8.38 -17.98
C LEU A 382 2.51 -9.43 -18.16
N ASN A 383 2.18 -10.72 -18.26
CA ASN A 383 3.14 -11.84 -18.40
C ASN A 383 4.40 -11.69 -17.52
N VAL A 384 4.21 -11.32 -16.25
CA VAL A 384 5.31 -10.87 -15.36
C VAL A 384 6.26 -12.00 -14.96
N VAL A 385 5.74 -13.22 -14.90
CA VAL A 385 6.44 -14.39 -14.39
C VAL A 385 6.59 -15.45 -15.48
N SER A 386 7.69 -16.19 -15.42
CA SER A 386 7.92 -17.38 -16.21
C SER A 386 7.70 -18.61 -15.34
N VAL A 387 6.64 -19.35 -15.63
CA VAL A 387 6.28 -20.60 -14.94
C VAL A 387 6.52 -21.81 -15.84
N ALA A 388 6.73 -22.97 -15.24
CA ALA A 388 6.88 -24.24 -15.96
C ALA A 388 5.74 -25.23 -15.64
N GLY A 389 5.40 -26.08 -16.62
CA GLY A 389 4.54 -27.25 -16.38
C GLY A 389 3.08 -26.91 -16.06
N THR A 390 2.61 -27.34 -14.88
CA THR A 390 1.22 -27.21 -14.41
C THR A 390 0.98 -26.00 -13.50
N THR A 391 2.03 -25.20 -13.22
CA THR A 391 1.93 -24.02 -12.37
C THR A 391 1.05 -22.96 -13.01
N ASP A 392 0.07 -22.44 -12.25
CA ASP A 392 -0.84 -21.40 -12.72
C ASP A 392 -0.12 -20.05 -12.78
N ALA A 393 0.18 -19.60 -14.00
CA ALA A 393 0.85 -18.33 -14.28
C ALA A 393 0.13 -17.13 -13.65
N GLU A 394 -1.21 -17.16 -13.59
CA GLU A 394 -1.99 -16.03 -13.10
C GLU A 394 -1.90 -15.92 -11.57
N SER A 395 -2.13 -17.02 -10.84
CA SER A 395 -1.93 -17.07 -9.39
C SER A 395 -0.50 -16.71 -8.99
N THR A 396 0.50 -17.19 -9.72
CA THR A 396 1.90 -16.84 -9.48
C THR A 396 2.18 -15.36 -9.74
N SER A 397 1.60 -14.78 -10.80
CA SER A 397 1.70 -13.33 -11.06
C SER A 397 1.08 -12.52 -9.91
N LYS A 398 -0.08 -12.93 -9.38
CA LYS A 398 -0.72 -12.29 -8.23
C LYS A 398 0.19 -12.30 -6.99
N GLN A 399 0.83 -13.44 -6.72
CA GLN A 399 1.79 -13.57 -5.60
C GLN A 399 3.00 -12.66 -5.75
N TRP A 400 3.60 -12.59 -6.94
CA TRP A 400 4.71 -11.68 -7.24
C TRP A 400 4.31 -10.21 -7.05
N LEU A 401 3.18 -9.79 -7.61
CA LEU A 401 2.70 -8.41 -7.50
C LEU A 401 2.42 -8.03 -6.04
N THR A 402 1.88 -8.96 -5.25
CA THR A 402 1.64 -8.78 -3.82
C THR A 402 2.95 -8.65 -3.05
N ARG A 403 3.97 -9.45 -3.40
CA ARG A 403 5.34 -9.33 -2.86
C ARG A 403 5.85 -7.90 -3.08
N CYS A 404 5.76 -7.39 -4.31
CA CYS A 404 6.21 -6.03 -4.63
C CYS A 404 5.41 -4.91 -3.91
N GLY A 405 4.38 -5.25 -3.14
CA GLY A 405 3.56 -4.30 -2.38
C GLY A 405 2.45 -3.67 -3.19
N TYR A 406 2.14 -4.19 -4.39
CA TYR A 406 1.00 -3.72 -5.17
C TYR A 406 -0.32 -4.28 -4.63
N VAL A 407 -1.39 -3.52 -4.83
CA VAL A 407 -2.73 -3.97 -4.46
C VAL A 407 -3.34 -4.72 -5.64
N VAL A 408 -3.78 -5.96 -5.37
CA VAL A 408 -4.45 -6.83 -6.34
C VAL A 408 -5.94 -6.88 -6.00
N ASP A 409 -6.79 -6.59 -6.98
CA ASP A 409 -8.25 -6.67 -6.88
C ASP A 409 -8.79 -7.58 -8.00
N GLY A 410 -9.10 -8.83 -7.63
CA GLY A 410 -9.50 -9.87 -8.58
C GLY A 410 -8.38 -10.18 -9.59
N ASP A 411 -8.63 -9.84 -10.86
CA ASP A 411 -7.70 -10.08 -11.98
C ASP A 411 -6.93 -8.80 -12.38
N PHE A 412 -6.97 -7.77 -11.54
CA PHE A 412 -6.38 -6.47 -11.80
C PHE A 412 -5.34 -6.08 -10.74
N VAL A 413 -4.36 -5.30 -11.15
CA VAL A 413 -3.36 -4.67 -10.27
C VAL A 413 -3.48 -3.15 -10.33
N LEU A 414 -3.28 -2.51 -9.18
CA LEU A 414 -3.51 -1.09 -8.94
C LEU A 414 -2.20 -0.35 -8.64
N LEU A 415 -1.85 0.64 -9.47
CA LEU A 415 -0.71 1.53 -9.24
C LEU A 415 -1.07 2.76 -8.39
N ARG A 416 -2.28 3.30 -8.55
CA ARG A 416 -2.69 4.56 -7.91
C ARG A 416 -3.55 4.30 -6.67
N THR A 417 -2.90 3.95 -5.57
CA THR A 417 -3.57 3.60 -4.30
C THR A 417 -3.29 4.60 -3.17
N ARG A 418 -2.64 5.74 -3.46
CA ARG A 418 -2.18 6.71 -2.46
C ARG A 418 -3.28 7.59 -1.88
N SER A 419 -4.31 7.91 -2.66
CA SER A 419 -5.43 8.73 -2.22
C SER A 419 -6.74 7.95 -2.29
N VAL A 420 -7.70 8.33 -1.43
CA VAL A 420 -9.05 7.75 -1.43
C VAL A 420 -9.73 7.96 -2.78
N GLY A 421 -9.50 9.10 -3.43
CA GLY A 421 -10.00 9.39 -4.78
C GLY A 421 -9.37 8.49 -5.84
N ASP A 422 -8.04 8.32 -5.84
CA ASP A 422 -7.39 7.45 -6.84
C ASP A 422 -7.88 6.00 -6.74
N TYR A 423 -7.97 5.48 -5.51
CA TYR A 423 -8.46 4.14 -5.27
C TYR A 423 -9.93 4.00 -5.72
N GLY A 424 -10.78 4.97 -5.38
CA GLY A 424 -12.18 4.99 -5.82
C GLY A 424 -12.33 5.03 -7.35
N ALA A 425 -11.48 5.78 -8.05
CA ALA A 425 -11.50 5.86 -9.51
C ALA A 425 -11.08 4.52 -10.13
N ALA A 426 -10.06 3.88 -9.57
CA ALA A 426 -9.57 2.59 -10.03
C ALA A 426 -10.61 1.47 -9.83
N VAL A 427 -11.30 1.45 -8.68
CA VAL A 427 -12.39 0.50 -8.42
C VAL A 427 -13.55 0.68 -9.42
N LEU A 428 -13.94 1.93 -9.71
CA LEU A 428 -14.97 2.22 -10.72
C LEU A 428 -14.51 1.81 -12.12
N SER A 429 -13.24 2.03 -12.48
CA SER A 429 -12.68 1.59 -13.75
C SER A 429 -12.79 0.06 -13.91
N ILE A 430 -12.40 -0.70 -12.87
CA ILE A 430 -12.54 -2.17 -12.86
C ILE A 430 -14.00 -2.59 -12.99
N ALA A 431 -14.92 -1.92 -12.29
CA ALA A 431 -16.34 -2.27 -12.30
C ALA A 431 -17.04 -1.96 -13.64
N GLY A 432 -16.55 -0.96 -14.39
CA GLY A 432 -17.09 -0.55 -15.69
C GLY A 432 -18.54 -0.04 -15.65
N SER A 433 -19.09 0.22 -14.46
CA SER A 433 -20.47 0.68 -14.26
C SER A 433 -20.62 1.47 -12.96
N PRO A 434 -21.65 2.34 -12.84
CA PRO A 434 -21.83 3.13 -11.63
C PRO A 434 -22.05 2.28 -10.37
N MET A 435 -21.40 2.67 -9.28
CA MET A 435 -21.46 1.95 -8.00
C MET A 435 -21.89 2.86 -6.86
N SER A 436 -22.48 2.26 -5.82
CA SER A 436 -22.74 2.95 -4.57
C SER A 436 -21.46 3.16 -3.77
N VAL A 437 -21.46 4.16 -2.88
CA VAL A 437 -20.31 4.44 -1.98
C VAL A 437 -19.96 3.21 -1.13
N SER A 438 -20.95 2.45 -0.66
CA SER A 438 -20.70 1.25 0.15
C SER A 438 -20.03 0.15 -0.66
N SER A 439 -20.51 -0.13 -1.88
CA SER A 439 -19.91 -1.16 -2.74
C SER A 439 -18.51 -0.79 -3.22
N ILE A 440 -18.19 0.50 -3.37
CA ILE A 440 -16.82 0.94 -3.64
C ILE A 440 -15.92 0.69 -2.42
N LEU A 441 -16.39 1.04 -1.21
CA LEU A 441 -15.61 0.84 0.02
C LEU A 441 -15.37 -0.64 0.35
N GLU A 442 -16.30 -1.54 0.03
CA GLU A 442 -16.13 -2.98 0.22
C GLU A 442 -14.94 -3.55 -0.57
N ARG A 443 -14.52 -2.87 -1.65
CA ARG A 443 -13.36 -3.25 -2.48
C ARG A 443 -12.05 -2.59 -2.03
N PHE A 444 -12.08 -1.74 -1.00
CA PHE A 444 -10.85 -1.11 -0.50
C PHE A 444 -10.04 -2.11 0.32
N ALA A 445 -8.74 -2.15 0.09
CA ALA A 445 -7.81 -2.93 0.92
C ALA A 445 -7.62 -2.37 2.34
N PHE A 446 -8.18 -1.19 2.66
CA PHE A 446 -8.05 -0.52 3.95
C PHE A 446 -9.34 0.19 4.37
N GLU A 447 -9.59 0.29 5.68
CA GLU A 447 -10.81 0.89 6.20
C GLU A 447 -10.90 2.40 5.94
N ARG A 448 -12.04 2.87 5.41
CA ARG A 448 -12.36 4.29 5.24
C ARG A 448 -13.84 4.56 5.51
N SER A 449 -14.14 5.81 5.86
CA SER A 449 -15.52 6.26 6.06
C SER A 449 -16.18 6.65 4.74
N ALA A 450 -17.49 6.34 4.62
CA ALA A 450 -18.31 6.76 3.49
C ALA A 450 -18.29 8.28 3.27
N GLY A 451 -18.21 9.06 4.36
CA GLY A 451 -18.09 10.52 4.29
C GLY A 451 -16.81 10.98 3.61
N SER A 452 -15.67 10.36 3.92
CA SER A 452 -14.37 10.70 3.32
C SER A 452 -14.35 10.41 1.82
N LEU A 453 -14.82 9.22 1.41
CA LEU A 453 -14.89 8.85 -0.01
C LEU A 453 -15.84 9.77 -0.78
N LYS A 454 -17.03 10.04 -0.24
CA LYS A 454 -17.99 10.96 -0.86
C LYS A 454 -17.42 12.37 -1.03
N ASN A 455 -16.73 12.88 -0.01
CA ASN A 455 -16.10 14.19 -0.07
C ASN A 455 -14.98 14.22 -1.13
N ALA A 456 -14.12 13.21 -1.16
CA ALA A 456 -13.06 13.10 -2.16
C ALA A 456 -13.62 13.06 -3.60
N MET A 457 -14.59 12.20 -3.87
CA MET A 457 -15.22 12.09 -5.19
C MET A 457 -15.99 13.36 -5.59
N SER A 458 -16.58 14.08 -4.63
CA SER A 458 -17.30 15.33 -4.94
C SER A 458 -16.38 16.48 -5.35
N GLN A 459 -15.12 16.47 -4.91
CA GLN A 459 -14.12 17.50 -5.22
C GLN A 459 -13.22 17.13 -6.41
N ASP A 460 -13.29 15.88 -6.87
CA ASP A 460 -12.43 15.35 -7.92
C ASP A 460 -13.19 15.31 -9.27
N GLU A 461 -12.65 16.01 -10.27
CA GLU A 461 -13.29 16.19 -11.57
C GLU A 461 -13.45 14.90 -12.38
N ARG A 462 -12.77 13.81 -12.00
CA ARG A 462 -12.88 12.50 -12.66
C ARG A 462 -14.22 11.82 -12.39
N PHE A 463 -14.91 12.21 -11.31
CA PHE A 463 -16.14 11.57 -10.89
C PHE A 463 -17.35 12.38 -11.28
N GLU A 464 -18.45 11.68 -11.52
CA GLU A 464 -19.77 12.27 -11.56
C GLU A 464 -20.74 11.45 -10.72
N ARG A 465 -21.58 12.16 -9.96
CA ARG A 465 -22.71 11.52 -9.31
C ARG A 465 -23.81 11.34 -10.35
N VAL A 466 -24.08 10.12 -10.77
CA VAL A 466 -25.07 9.79 -11.83
C VAL A 466 -26.47 9.55 -11.27
N ASP A 467 -26.57 9.31 -9.96
CA ASP A 467 -27.82 8.99 -9.25
C ASP A 467 -27.82 9.60 -7.83
N ARG A 468 -28.90 9.47 -7.04
CA ARG A 468 -28.88 9.79 -5.61
C ARG A 468 -27.78 9.02 -4.87
N GLU A 469 -27.58 7.75 -5.21
CA GLU A 469 -26.69 6.83 -4.47
C GLU A 469 -25.49 6.31 -5.27
N LEU A 470 -25.54 6.42 -6.60
CA LEU A 470 -24.50 5.90 -7.49
C LEU A 470 -23.54 6.98 -8.00
N TRP A 471 -22.28 6.59 -8.09
CA TRP A 471 -21.18 7.36 -8.64
C TRP A 471 -20.58 6.63 -9.84
N GLY A 472 -20.17 7.38 -10.85
CA GLY A 472 -19.49 6.88 -12.03
C GLY A 472 -18.31 7.75 -12.41
N LEU A 473 -17.53 7.28 -13.39
CA LEU A 473 -16.47 8.07 -13.99
C LEU A 473 -17.07 9.02 -15.02
N LYS A 474 -16.62 10.28 -15.01
CA LYS A 474 -17.13 11.34 -15.88
C LYS A 474 -16.96 11.05 -17.37
N GLU A 475 -15.92 10.30 -17.74
CA GLU A 475 -15.67 9.89 -19.12
C GLU A 475 -16.75 8.95 -19.69
N TRP A 476 -17.54 8.28 -18.84
CA TRP A 476 -18.65 7.43 -19.27
C TRP A 476 -19.81 8.24 -19.85
N GLY A 477 -19.86 9.56 -19.60
CA GLY A 477 -20.85 10.46 -20.18
C GLY A 477 -22.30 10.15 -19.76
N LEU A 478 -22.50 9.64 -18.54
CA LEU A 478 -23.82 9.25 -18.04
C LEU A 478 -24.64 10.45 -17.56
N GLY A 479 -23.97 11.57 -17.29
CA GLY A 479 -24.57 12.85 -16.98
C GLY A 479 -24.78 13.06 -15.49
N ALA A 480 -24.44 14.27 -15.01
CA ALA A 480 -24.48 14.59 -13.59
C ALA A 480 -25.91 14.72 -13.05
N TYR A 481 -26.20 14.01 -11.97
CA TYR A 481 -27.43 14.12 -11.19
C TYR A 481 -27.43 15.38 -10.31
N GLY A 482 -28.04 16.44 -10.83
CA GLY A 482 -28.25 17.73 -10.14
C GLY A 482 -29.30 17.73 -9.02
N GLY A 483 -29.78 16.55 -8.58
CA GLY A 483 -30.82 16.40 -7.57
C GLY A 483 -32.24 16.50 -8.13
N ILE A 484 -33.23 16.11 -7.31
CA ILE A 484 -34.65 15.99 -7.69
C ILE A 484 -35.16 17.25 -8.40
N ARG A 485 -34.83 18.45 -7.90
CA ARG A 485 -35.25 19.72 -8.53
C ARG A 485 -34.69 19.94 -9.92
N SER A 486 -33.42 19.60 -10.16
CA SER A 486 -32.80 19.73 -11.47
C SER A 486 -33.45 18.76 -12.45
N VAL A 487 -33.70 17.53 -12.00
CA VAL A 487 -34.38 16.51 -12.82
C VAL A 487 -35.82 16.90 -13.13
N ILE A 488 -36.58 17.43 -12.15
CA ILE A 488 -37.93 17.96 -12.39
C ILE A 488 -37.85 19.11 -13.41
N ARG A 489 -36.94 20.07 -13.23
CA ARG A 489 -36.78 21.20 -14.17
C ARG A 489 -36.48 20.72 -15.59
N GLU A 490 -35.58 19.76 -15.74
CA GLU A 490 -35.20 19.22 -17.03
C GLU A 490 -36.34 18.43 -17.68
N HIS A 491 -37.08 17.65 -16.88
CA HIS A 491 -38.27 16.94 -17.34
C HIS A 491 -39.36 17.92 -17.82
N LEU A 492 -39.64 18.97 -17.05
CA LEU A 492 -40.58 20.03 -17.45
C LEU A 492 -40.09 20.77 -18.71
N ALA A 493 -38.80 21.09 -18.81
CA ALA A 493 -38.24 21.78 -19.98
C ALA A 493 -38.39 20.95 -21.26
N ARG A 494 -38.22 19.62 -21.18
CA ARG A 494 -38.45 18.70 -22.32
C ARG A 494 -39.94 18.60 -22.69
N ASN A 495 -40.84 18.74 -21.72
CA ASN A 495 -42.30 18.62 -21.90
C ASN A 495 -43.03 19.97 -22.05
N GLY A 496 -42.34 21.02 -22.52
CA GLY A 496 -42.98 22.30 -22.84
C GLY A 496 -43.35 23.15 -21.61
N GLY A 497 -42.70 22.91 -20.47
CA GLY A 497 -42.83 23.71 -19.23
C GLY A 497 -43.83 23.17 -18.20
N GLN A 498 -44.53 22.08 -18.50
CA GLN A 498 -45.52 21.44 -17.63
C GLN A 498 -45.57 19.92 -17.86
N ALA A 499 -45.91 19.13 -16.85
CA ALA A 499 -46.06 17.67 -16.97
C ALA A 499 -47.06 17.13 -15.93
N PRO A 500 -47.83 16.05 -16.23
CA PRO A 500 -48.64 15.35 -15.22
C PRO A 500 -47.79 14.87 -14.05
N LEU A 501 -48.29 14.99 -12.82
CA LEU A 501 -47.54 14.58 -11.62
C LEU A 501 -47.22 13.09 -11.62
N ASP A 502 -48.16 12.24 -12.02
CA ASP A 502 -47.96 10.78 -12.03
C ASP A 502 -46.88 10.36 -13.04
N GLU A 503 -46.89 10.96 -14.24
CA GLU A 503 -45.87 10.73 -15.27
C GLU A 503 -44.49 11.24 -14.82
N LEU A 504 -44.45 12.39 -14.16
CA LEU A 504 -43.23 12.95 -13.59
C LEU A 504 -42.65 12.03 -12.50
N VAL A 505 -43.50 11.54 -11.60
CA VAL A 505 -43.11 10.61 -10.54
C VAL A 505 -42.57 9.32 -11.15
N GLU A 506 -43.34 8.67 -12.02
CA GLU A 506 -42.97 7.42 -12.67
C GLU A 506 -41.64 7.57 -13.44
N GLY A 507 -41.51 8.60 -14.26
CA GLY A 507 -40.31 8.84 -15.07
C GLY A 507 -39.05 9.13 -14.23
N ILE A 508 -39.20 9.82 -13.08
CA ILE A 508 -38.07 10.12 -12.20
C ILE A 508 -37.70 8.91 -11.33
N THR A 509 -38.68 8.23 -10.72
CA THR A 509 -38.41 7.06 -9.87
C THR A 509 -37.97 5.84 -10.66
N GLY A 510 -38.35 5.74 -11.94
CA GLY A 510 -37.90 4.67 -12.82
C GLY A 510 -36.45 4.83 -13.30
N ARG A 511 -35.93 6.07 -13.35
CA ARG A 511 -34.56 6.37 -13.81
C ARG A 511 -33.57 6.62 -12.68
N TYR A 512 -34.05 7.13 -11.53
CA TYR A 512 -33.21 7.50 -10.40
C TYR A 512 -33.69 6.85 -9.11
N SER A 513 -32.75 6.52 -8.22
CA SER A 513 -33.03 5.94 -6.89
C SER A 513 -33.59 7.00 -5.93
N VAL A 514 -34.83 7.44 -6.16
CA VAL A 514 -35.53 8.43 -5.34
C VAL A 514 -36.94 7.95 -5.02
N SER A 515 -37.48 8.34 -3.86
CA SER A 515 -38.84 7.95 -3.48
C SER A 515 -39.89 8.83 -4.14
N ALA A 516 -41.02 8.24 -4.52
CA ALA A 516 -42.18 8.97 -5.06
C ALA A 516 -42.61 10.12 -4.13
N SER A 517 -42.63 9.88 -2.82
CA SER A 517 -42.96 10.88 -1.81
C SER A 517 -42.04 12.10 -1.88
N SER A 518 -40.74 11.90 -2.15
CA SER A 518 -39.80 13.01 -2.31
C SER A 518 -40.08 13.78 -3.59
N VAL A 519 -40.30 13.09 -4.72
CA VAL A 519 -40.61 13.74 -6.00
C VAL A 519 -41.90 14.58 -5.87
N ILE A 520 -42.94 14.02 -5.27
CA ILE A 520 -44.21 14.73 -4.99
C ILE A 520 -43.97 15.95 -4.10
N ALA A 521 -43.17 15.82 -3.04
CA ALA A 521 -42.87 16.94 -2.15
C ALA A 521 -42.16 18.08 -2.89
N TYR A 522 -41.17 17.76 -3.75
CA TYR A 522 -40.46 18.76 -4.55
C TYR A 522 -41.31 19.35 -5.68
N ALA A 523 -42.20 18.57 -6.31
CA ALA A 523 -43.11 19.03 -7.35
C ALA A 523 -44.17 20.01 -6.80
N ASN A 524 -44.57 19.84 -5.54
CA ASN A 524 -45.49 20.72 -4.82
C ASN A 524 -44.80 21.91 -4.12
N ALA A 525 -43.48 22.04 -4.25
CA ALA A 525 -42.69 23.07 -3.60
C ALA A 525 -41.98 23.98 -4.59
N ALA A 526 -41.77 25.23 -4.20
CA ALA A 526 -41.07 26.22 -5.02
C ALA A 526 -39.70 25.66 -5.51
N PRO A 527 -39.33 25.91 -6.79
CA PRO A 527 -40.00 26.79 -7.75
C PRO A 527 -41.16 26.15 -8.55
N PHE A 528 -41.61 24.95 -8.19
CA PHE A 528 -42.67 24.23 -8.88
C PHE A 528 -44.00 24.32 -8.11
N GLU A 529 -45.10 24.17 -8.83
CA GLU A 529 -46.44 23.97 -8.27
C GLU A 529 -47.17 22.87 -9.04
N THR A 530 -48.01 22.12 -8.34
CA THR A 530 -48.97 21.21 -8.96
C THR A 530 -50.35 21.82 -8.91
N VAL A 531 -50.97 22.02 -10.06
CA VAL A 531 -52.34 22.53 -10.20
C VAL A 531 -53.13 21.52 -11.01
N ASP A 532 -54.25 21.04 -10.48
CA ASP A 532 -55.12 20.02 -11.10
C ASP A 532 -54.34 18.79 -11.62
N GLY A 533 -53.40 18.27 -10.81
CA GLY A 533 -52.58 17.11 -11.16
C GLY A 533 -51.45 17.39 -12.16
N THR A 534 -51.25 18.64 -12.59
CA THR A 534 -50.19 19.04 -13.52
C THR A 534 -49.14 19.89 -12.81
N VAL A 535 -47.89 19.44 -12.87
CA VAL A 535 -46.71 20.14 -12.33
C VAL A 535 -46.23 21.17 -13.34
N ARG A 536 -45.97 22.40 -12.89
CA ARG A 536 -45.43 23.51 -13.70
C ARG A 536 -44.52 24.41 -12.85
N THR A 537 -43.80 25.32 -13.49
CA THR A 537 -43.05 26.36 -12.76
C THR A 537 -44.01 27.43 -12.23
N MET A 538 -43.90 27.80 -10.95
CA MET A 538 -44.74 28.80 -10.29
C MET A 538 -44.68 30.17 -11.00
N ARG A 539 -45.83 30.84 -11.12
CA ARG A 539 -45.94 32.17 -11.76
C ARG A 539 -45.76 33.37 -10.80
N ALA A 540 -45.83 33.15 -9.48
CA ALA A 540 -45.64 34.19 -8.46
C ALA A 540 -44.90 33.64 -7.22
N SER A 541 -44.04 34.46 -6.61
CA SER A 541 -43.34 34.13 -5.37
C SER A 541 -44.33 34.08 -4.21
N ARG A 542 -44.30 33.01 -3.39
CA ARG A 542 -45.08 32.95 -2.14
C ARG A 542 -44.56 34.03 -1.18
N THR A 543 -45.48 34.79 -0.60
CA THR A 543 -45.26 35.52 0.66
C THR A 543 -45.65 34.61 1.82
N ALA A 544 -44.88 34.60 2.89
CA ALA A 544 -45.21 33.82 4.08
C ALA A 544 -46.44 34.44 4.79
N GLU A 545 -47.49 33.66 5.03
CA GLU A 545 -48.76 34.14 5.62
C GLU A 545 -48.83 33.93 7.14
N LYS A 546 -47.96 33.10 7.73
CA LYS A 546 -48.03 32.80 9.18
C LYS A 546 -47.39 33.95 9.98
N PRO A 547 -48.13 34.62 10.87
CA PRO A 547 -47.56 35.72 11.64
C PRO A 547 -46.72 35.19 12.83
N PRO A 548 -45.69 35.94 13.26
CA PRO A 548 -44.78 35.54 14.35
C PRO A 548 -45.48 35.15 15.66
N GLU A 549 -46.49 35.91 16.09
CA GLU A 549 -47.22 35.71 17.36
C GLU A 549 -47.99 34.38 17.45
N ARG A 550 -48.30 33.76 16.30
CA ARG A 550 -48.97 32.44 16.22
C ARG A 550 -47.99 31.27 16.06
N THR A 551 -46.71 31.50 16.34
CA THR A 551 -45.65 30.52 16.15
C THR A 551 -45.13 30.03 17.48
N ARG A 552 -45.16 28.70 17.65
CA ARG A 552 -44.61 28.01 18.81
C ARG A 552 -43.18 28.46 19.10
N ARG A 553 -42.83 28.69 20.38
CA ARG A 553 -41.48 29.06 20.83
C ARG A 553 -40.92 30.36 20.25
N LEU A 554 -41.74 31.18 19.61
CA LEU A 554 -41.35 32.49 19.09
C LEU A 554 -42.00 33.56 19.96
N PHE A 555 -41.16 34.32 20.68
CA PHE A 555 -41.58 35.26 21.70
C PHE A 555 -41.22 36.69 21.31
N ARG A 556 -42.14 37.63 21.53
CA ARG A 556 -41.87 39.06 21.32
C ARG A 556 -41.06 39.60 22.51
N ARG A 557 -40.02 40.37 22.21
CA ARG A 557 -39.21 41.14 23.16
C ARG A 557 -39.39 42.65 22.90
N THR A 558 -38.84 43.48 23.76
CA THR A 558 -38.92 44.95 23.67
C THR A 558 -38.31 45.50 22.38
N ASP A 559 -37.29 44.82 21.86
CA ASP A 559 -36.42 45.26 20.77
C ASP A 559 -36.34 44.25 19.62
N GLY A 560 -37.18 43.21 19.63
CA GLY A 560 -37.12 42.16 18.61
C GLY A 560 -37.95 40.92 18.92
N TRP A 561 -37.54 39.80 18.34
CA TRP A 561 -38.14 38.49 18.54
C TRP A 561 -37.09 37.46 18.95
N ALA A 562 -37.46 36.54 19.83
CA ALA A 562 -36.61 35.47 20.31
C ALA A 562 -37.22 34.11 19.96
N TYR A 563 -36.48 33.29 19.21
CA TYR A 563 -36.88 31.93 18.86
C TYR A 563 -36.13 30.91 19.74
N ARG A 564 -36.87 30.18 20.58
CA ARG A 564 -36.30 29.17 21.47
C ARG A 564 -36.02 27.87 20.73
N ILE A 565 -34.78 27.42 20.79
CA ILE A 565 -34.31 26.14 20.27
C ILE A 565 -33.69 25.30 21.39
N THR A 566 -33.60 24.00 21.15
CA THR A 566 -32.74 23.10 21.93
C THR A 566 -31.55 22.74 21.07
N VAL A 567 -30.33 22.97 21.56
CA VAL A 567 -29.10 22.76 20.80
C VAL A 567 -28.91 21.27 20.52
N SER A 568 -28.73 20.90 19.26
CA SER A 568 -28.51 19.51 18.83
C SER A 568 -27.05 19.26 18.44
N GLN A 569 -26.66 17.98 18.38
CA GLN A 569 -25.34 17.59 17.87
C GLN A 569 -25.08 18.06 16.43
N ASP A 570 -26.13 18.21 15.61
CA ASP A 570 -25.98 18.71 14.24
C ASP A 570 -25.71 20.23 14.19
N HIS A 571 -26.18 21.01 15.17
CA HIS A 571 -25.81 22.42 15.29
C HIS A 571 -24.32 22.57 15.63
N LEU A 572 -23.80 21.75 16.54
CA LEU A 572 -22.37 21.73 16.91
C LEU A 572 -21.45 21.29 15.76
N ARG A 573 -21.94 20.42 14.87
CA ARG A 573 -21.22 20.02 13.65
C ARG A 573 -21.15 21.15 12.62
N GLY A 574 -22.09 22.09 12.69
CA GLY A 574 -22.14 23.28 11.85
C GLY A 574 -23.02 23.17 10.61
N SER A 575 -24.03 22.30 10.66
CA SER A 575 -25.08 22.25 9.64
C SER A 575 -26.06 23.42 9.82
N GLY A 576 -26.58 23.95 8.71
CA GLY A 576 -27.80 24.78 8.75
C GLY A 576 -29.02 23.93 9.14
N PHE A 577 -30.07 24.57 9.64
CA PHE A 577 -31.26 23.88 10.15
C PHE A 577 -32.55 24.64 9.82
N VAL A 578 -33.68 23.94 9.90
CA VAL A 578 -34.98 24.47 9.50
C VAL A 578 -35.44 25.58 10.46
N ALA A 579 -35.90 26.68 9.87
CA ALA A 579 -36.51 27.81 10.57
C ALA A 579 -38.04 27.75 10.43
N PRO A 580 -38.80 28.25 11.42
CA PRO A 580 -40.25 28.38 11.29
C PRO A 580 -40.63 29.25 10.08
N THR A 581 -41.72 28.94 9.40
CA THR A 581 -42.19 29.74 8.25
C THR A 581 -42.46 31.21 8.61
N ALA A 582 -42.84 31.49 9.86
CA ALA A 582 -43.01 32.86 10.33
C ALA A 582 -41.72 33.69 10.32
N MET A 583 -40.55 33.04 10.31
CA MET A 583 -39.27 33.73 10.14
C MET A 583 -39.15 34.38 8.77
N ALA A 584 -39.75 33.76 7.74
CA ALA A 584 -39.83 34.39 6.43
C ALA A 584 -40.80 35.59 6.42
N SER A 585 -41.91 35.52 7.17
CA SER A 585 -42.84 36.65 7.33
C SER A 585 -42.16 37.81 8.06
N LEU A 586 -41.45 37.51 9.15
CA LEU A 586 -40.74 38.48 9.99
C LEU A 586 -39.68 39.25 9.19
N LEU A 587 -38.96 38.55 8.31
CA LEU A 587 -37.85 39.11 7.54
C LEU A 587 -38.24 39.59 6.13
N GLY A 588 -39.53 39.49 5.76
CA GLY A 588 -39.98 39.76 4.38
C GLY A 588 -39.32 38.86 3.33
N LEU A 589 -38.90 37.65 3.71
CA LEU A 589 -38.14 36.73 2.87
C LEU A 589 -39.08 35.94 1.92
N GLY A 590 -38.87 36.11 0.61
CA GLY A 590 -39.57 35.33 -0.41
C GLY A 590 -38.95 33.95 -0.65
N ALA A 591 -39.72 33.03 -1.25
CA ALA A 591 -39.22 31.71 -1.65
C ALA A 591 -38.11 31.84 -2.72
N GLY A 592 -37.01 31.12 -2.53
CA GLY A 592 -35.81 31.17 -3.36
C GLY A 592 -34.84 32.30 -3.01
N ALA A 593 -35.18 33.18 -2.07
CA ALA A 593 -34.31 34.26 -1.62
C ALA A 593 -33.50 33.88 -0.36
N SER A 594 -32.46 34.64 -0.11
CA SER A 594 -31.68 34.62 1.14
C SER A 594 -31.44 36.03 1.63
N ILE A 595 -31.50 36.22 2.95
CA ILE A 595 -31.12 37.46 3.62
C ILE A 595 -29.90 37.20 4.51
N GLN A 596 -29.07 38.21 4.65
CA GLN A 596 -27.96 38.23 5.59
C GLN A 596 -28.29 39.24 6.69
N LEU A 597 -28.32 38.76 7.93
CA LEU A 597 -28.48 39.58 9.13
C LEU A 597 -27.10 39.88 9.70
N ASP A 598 -26.89 41.10 10.15
CA ASP A 598 -25.66 41.45 10.86
C ASP A 598 -25.61 40.74 12.21
N SER A 599 -24.42 40.33 12.65
CA SER A 599 -24.23 39.72 13.98
C SER A 599 -22.81 39.97 14.49
N ARG A 600 -22.61 39.78 15.80
CA ARG A 600 -21.31 39.96 16.47
C ARG A 600 -20.20 39.03 15.95
N LEU A 601 -20.52 37.86 15.39
CA LEU A 601 -19.56 36.89 14.84
C LEU A 601 -19.60 36.82 13.30
N GLY A 602 -20.06 37.89 12.66
CA GLY A 602 -20.19 38.02 11.20
C GLY A 602 -21.58 37.67 10.67
N PRO A 603 -21.88 37.91 9.39
CA PRO A 603 -23.25 37.83 8.88
C PRO A 603 -23.90 36.46 9.09
N GLN A 604 -25.13 36.43 9.58
CA GLN A 604 -25.95 35.23 9.72
C GLN A 604 -26.92 35.12 8.55
N VAL A 605 -26.85 34.00 7.82
CA VAL A 605 -27.72 33.77 6.65
C VAL A 605 -29.01 33.12 7.10
N ILE A 606 -30.14 33.61 6.57
CA ILE A 606 -31.42 32.92 6.58
C ILE A 606 -31.89 32.80 5.13
N ALA A 607 -32.20 31.58 4.69
CA ALA A 607 -32.52 31.30 3.30
C ALA A 607 -33.79 30.48 3.17
N TRP A 608 -34.61 30.78 2.18
CA TRP A 608 -35.79 29.98 1.84
C TRP A 608 -35.60 29.29 0.50
N THR A 609 -34.53 28.52 0.37
CA THR A 609 -34.27 27.74 -0.84
C THR A 609 -34.97 26.38 -0.82
N GLY A 610 -35.38 25.88 0.34
CA GLY A 610 -36.06 24.58 0.52
C GLY A 610 -37.59 24.65 0.54
N ILE A 611 -38.23 23.63 1.12
CA ILE A 611 -39.68 23.63 1.40
C ILE A 611 -40.01 24.66 2.48
N GLN A 612 -39.15 24.78 3.48
CA GLN A 612 -39.24 25.76 4.58
C GLN A 612 -37.98 26.66 4.60
N PRO A 613 -38.05 27.83 5.25
CA PRO A 613 -36.88 28.65 5.53
C PRO A 613 -35.88 27.87 6.40
N SER A 614 -34.60 28.23 6.33
CA SER A 614 -33.53 27.62 7.11
C SER A 614 -32.52 28.66 7.57
N PHE A 615 -32.04 28.51 8.81
CA PHE A 615 -30.87 29.20 9.30
C PHE A 615 -29.61 28.57 8.72
N GLY A 616 -28.63 29.41 8.37
CA GLY A 616 -27.24 28.97 8.20
C GLY A 616 -26.64 28.47 9.51
N SER A 617 -25.41 27.95 9.45
CA SER A 617 -24.71 27.40 10.61
C SER A 617 -24.60 28.40 11.76
N ILE A 618 -25.03 28.00 12.96
CA ILE A 618 -24.86 28.79 14.20
C ILE A 618 -23.67 28.32 15.04
N ARG A 619 -22.88 27.35 14.55
CA ARG A 619 -21.77 26.73 15.30
C ARG A 619 -20.81 27.74 15.90
N ARG A 620 -20.53 28.84 15.20
CA ARG A 620 -19.63 29.90 15.68
C ARG A 620 -20.11 30.52 16.99
N PHE A 621 -21.42 30.71 17.16
CA PHE A 621 -21.99 31.26 18.39
C PHE A 621 -21.97 30.23 19.52
N LEU A 622 -22.22 28.96 19.19
CA LEU A 622 -22.15 27.87 20.17
C LEU A 622 -20.74 27.68 20.71
N LEU A 623 -19.71 27.79 19.86
CA LEU A 623 -18.30 27.69 20.28
C LEU A 623 -17.85 28.89 21.10
N ASP A 624 -18.31 30.09 20.75
CA ASP A 624 -17.97 31.32 21.46
C ASP A 624 -18.61 31.37 22.86
N ALA A 625 -19.83 30.84 23.00
CA ALA A 625 -20.53 30.74 24.28
C ALA A 625 -20.30 29.41 25.03
N ASP A 626 -19.41 28.54 24.54
CA ASP A 626 -19.07 27.22 25.14
C ASP A 626 -20.30 26.32 25.44
N ILE A 627 -21.24 26.26 24.49
CA ILE A 627 -22.54 25.61 24.68
C ILE A 627 -22.49 24.11 24.32
N GLU A 628 -23.05 23.29 25.22
CA GLU A 628 -23.20 21.85 25.03
C GLU A 628 -24.51 21.46 24.29
N ALA A 629 -24.59 20.20 23.84
CA ALA A 629 -25.83 19.67 23.27
C ALA A 629 -26.90 19.47 24.36
N ASN A 630 -28.16 19.64 23.98
CA ASN A 630 -29.36 19.63 24.83
C ASN A 630 -29.53 20.87 25.73
N THR A 631 -28.71 21.90 25.57
CA THR A 631 -28.95 23.21 26.19
C THR A 631 -30.03 23.97 25.42
N ASP A 632 -30.99 24.57 26.13
CA ASP A 632 -31.97 25.47 25.51
C ASP A 632 -31.32 26.84 25.27
N ALA A 633 -31.64 27.46 24.15
CA ALA A 633 -31.07 28.73 23.74
C ALA A 633 -32.08 29.56 22.92
N PHE A 634 -31.84 30.86 22.84
CA PHE A 634 -32.62 31.79 22.05
C PHE A 634 -31.82 32.31 20.87
N LEU A 635 -32.44 32.27 19.70
CA LEU A 635 -31.97 33.00 18.52
C LEU A 635 -32.74 34.30 18.46
N THR A 636 -32.07 35.42 18.66
CA THR A 636 -32.69 36.73 18.75
C THR A 636 -32.50 37.50 17.45
N ILE A 637 -33.56 38.20 17.04
CA ILE A 637 -33.55 39.06 15.86
C ILE A 637 -34.17 40.39 16.27
N SER A 638 -33.37 41.45 16.25
CA SER A 638 -33.84 42.79 16.59
C SER A 638 -34.75 43.37 15.50
N ASP A 639 -35.50 44.41 15.85
CA ASP A 639 -36.33 45.15 14.88
C ASP A 639 -35.47 45.85 13.79
N GLU A 640 -34.17 46.10 14.06
CA GLU A 640 -33.17 46.54 13.06
C GLU A 640 -32.50 45.41 12.27
N LEU A 641 -33.02 44.18 12.35
CA LEU A 641 -32.52 42.99 11.64
C LEU A 641 -31.11 42.54 12.05
N VAL A 642 -30.73 42.75 13.32
CA VAL A 642 -29.51 42.21 13.92
C VAL A 642 -29.81 40.84 14.52
N PHE A 643 -28.98 39.84 14.20
CA PHE A 643 -29.06 38.49 14.76
C PHE A 643 -28.10 38.32 15.94
N ASP A 644 -28.56 37.66 17.00
CA ASP A 644 -27.68 37.17 18.05
C ASP A 644 -28.13 35.79 18.59
N PHE A 645 -27.28 35.23 19.46
CA PHE A 645 -27.47 33.98 20.15
C PHE A 645 -27.32 34.22 21.66
N GLU A 646 -28.29 33.72 22.42
CA GLU A 646 -28.31 33.79 23.88
C GLU A 646 -28.56 32.40 24.45
N GLU A 647 -27.79 32.00 25.45
CA GLU A 647 -28.09 30.80 26.24
C GLU A 647 -29.35 31.03 27.09
N ALA A 648 -30.23 30.04 27.18
CA ALA A 648 -31.37 30.12 28.10
C ALA A 648 -30.91 29.75 29.52
N GLY A 649 -31.46 30.42 30.52
CA GLY A 649 -31.26 30.06 31.92
C GLY A 649 -31.64 28.60 32.22
N SER A 650 -31.09 28.07 33.31
CA SER A 650 -31.45 26.74 33.78
C SER A 650 -32.74 26.79 34.59
N LYS A 651 -33.63 25.82 34.37
CA LYS A 651 -34.83 25.64 35.19
C LYS A 651 -34.43 25.26 36.62
N THR A 652 -35.03 25.91 37.60
CA THR A 652 -34.76 25.71 39.04
C THR A 652 -35.87 24.92 39.72
N GLY A 653 -37.02 24.75 39.06
CA GLY A 653 -38.22 24.15 39.63
C GLY A 653 -39.10 25.15 40.37
N ASP A 654 -38.67 26.41 40.50
CA ASP A 654 -39.56 27.51 40.89
C ASP A 654 -40.45 27.90 39.68
N PRO A 655 -41.79 27.83 39.78
CA PRO A 655 -42.66 28.03 38.64
C PRO A 655 -42.50 29.41 37.97
N THR A 656 -42.26 30.47 38.73
CA THR A 656 -42.10 31.84 38.20
C THR A 656 -40.77 31.99 37.48
N HIS A 657 -39.68 31.51 38.08
CA HIS A 657 -38.37 31.46 37.44
C HIS A 657 -38.38 30.63 36.14
N ASP A 658 -38.96 29.42 36.19
CA ASP A 658 -39.04 28.53 35.04
C ASP A 658 -39.87 29.13 33.90
N LEU A 659 -40.95 29.86 34.24
CA LEU A 659 -41.77 30.59 33.28
C LEU A 659 -40.98 31.71 32.58
N LEU A 660 -40.28 32.56 33.33
CA LEU A 660 -39.46 33.64 32.79
C LEU A 660 -38.32 33.10 31.91
N THR A 661 -37.68 32.02 32.35
CA THR A 661 -36.67 31.29 31.60
C THR A 661 -37.21 30.78 30.26
N LEU A 662 -38.41 30.19 30.25
CA LEU A 662 -39.02 29.62 29.05
C LEU A 662 -39.38 30.66 27.98
N ILE A 663 -39.73 31.88 28.37
CA ILE A 663 -40.01 32.99 27.44
C ILE A 663 -38.77 33.84 27.12
N GLY A 664 -37.65 33.59 27.79
CA GLY A 664 -36.40 34.32 27.61
C GLY A 664 -36.46 35.74 28.17
N ALA A 665 -37.16 35.93 29.29
CA ALA A 665 -37.20 37.19 30.05
C ALA A 665 -36.17 37.18 31.19
N PRO A 666 -35.77 38.35 31.74
CA PRO A 666 -34.82 38.43 32.85
C PRO A 666 -35.34 37.67 34.10
N GLU A 667 -34.47 36.87 34.73
CA GLU A 667 -34.83 36.01 35.88
C GLU A 667 -35.30 36.81 37.11
N ASP A 668 -34.74 38.00 37.34
CA ASP A 668 -35.09 38.90 38.45
C ASP A 668 -36.19 39.94 38.09
N ALA A 669 -36.98 39.69 37.05
CA ALA A 669 -37.99 40.64 36.61
C ALA A 669 -39.07 40.88 37.68
N GLN A 670 -39.16 42.12 38.18
CA GLN A 670 -40.14 42.52 39.20
C GLN A 670 -41.60 42.42 38.74
N ASP A 671 -41.85 42.42 37.43
CA ASP A 671 -43.19 42.33 36.82
C ASP A 671 -43.24 41.19 35.80
N ALA A 672 -43.34 39.96 36.30
CA ALA A 672 -43.39 38.75 35.47
C ALA A 672 -44.61 38.76 34.53
N TRP A 673 -45.74 39.34 34.94
CA TRP A 673 -46.94 39.41 34.11
C TRP A 673 -46.74 40.29 32.87
N HIS A 674 -46.04 41.42 33.02
CA HIS A 674 -45.67 42.26 31.89
C HIS A 674 -44.86 41.49 30.84
N HIS A 675 -43.85 40.73 31.26
CA HIS A 675 -43.00 39.96 30.35
C HIS A 675 -43.74 38.81 29.66
N VAL A 676 -44.63 38.11 30.38
CA VAL A 676 -45.48 37.06 29.81
C VAL A 676 -46.39 37.63 28.72
N THR A 677 -47.04 38.75 29.01
CA THR A 677 -47.98 39.41 28.10
C THR A 677 -47.25 39.94 26.86
N LEU A 678 -46.08 40.53 27.05
CA LEU A 678 -45.20 40.95 25.97
C LEU A 678 -44.75 39.76 25.12
N ALA A 679 -44.34 38.64 25.72
CA ALA A 679 -43.90 37.44 25.01
C ALA A 679 -45.00 36.81 24.14
N ALA A 680 -46.26 36.97 24.54
CA ALA A 680 -47.45 36.60 23.76
C ALA A 680 -47.83 37.64 22.69
N ASN A 681 -47.09 38.75 22.59
CA ASN A 681 -47.38 39.92 21.77
C ASN A 681 -48.79 40.49 22.02
N GLN A 682 -49.17 40.58 23.31
CA GLN A 682 -50.46 41.10 23.76
C GLN A 682 -50.29 42.40 24.56
N ASP A 683 -51.39 43.11 24.79
CA ASP A 683 -51.43 44.30 25.65
C ASP A 683 -51.68 43.93 27.12
N LEU A 684 -51.17 44.71 28.07
CA LEU A 684 -51.38 44.49 29.52
C LEU A 684 -52.85 44.45 29.94
N SER A 685 -53.75 45.07 29.17
CA SER A 685 -55.20 45.02 29.38
C SER A 685 -55.85 43.69 28.95
N THR A 686 -55.10 42.80 28.29
CA THR A 686 -55.59 41.51 27.81
C THR A 686 -55.91 40.59 29.00
N PRO A 687 -57.11 40.00 29.07
CA PRO A 687 -57.47 39.11 30.17
C PRO A 687 -56.51 37.92 30.30
N PHE A 688 -56.20 37.53 31.54
CA PHE A 688 -55.26 36.44 31.85
C PHE A 688 -55.52 35.15 31.06
N VAL A 689 -56.79 34.73 31.03
CA VAL A 689 -57.24 33.52 30.32
C VAL A 689 -56.96 33.60 28.81
N SER A 690 -57.11 34.78 28.20
CA SER A 690 -56.83 34.97 26.78
C SER A 690 -55.34 34.85 26.45
N VAL A 691 -54.46 35.29 27.35
CA VAL A 691 -53.01 35.10 27.19
C VAL A 691 -52.63 33.61 27.30
N VAL A 692 -53.23 32.87 28.25
CA VAL A 692 -53.06 31.41 28.35
C VAL A 692 -53.52 30.70 27.08
N ASP A 693 -54.66 31.10 26.52
CA ASP A 693 -55.20 30.54 25.28
C ASP A 693 -54.27 30.79 24.08
N VAL A 694 -53.54 31.92 24.04
CA VAL A 694 -52.54 32.20 23.00
C VAL A 694 -51.39 31.19 23.06
N PHE A 695 -50.81 30.95 24.25
CA PHE A 695 -49.72 29.98 24.41
C PHE A 695 -50.16 28.55 24.11
N ARG A 696 -51.35 28.15 24.58
CA ARG A 696 -51.92 26.83 24.27
C ARG A 696 -52.24 26.67 22.79
N GLY A 697 -52.83 27.70 22.16
CA GLY A 697 -53.23 27.69 20.75
C GLY A 697 -52.05 27.59 19.77
N ARG A 698 -50.84 27.98 20.18
CA ARG A 698 -49.61 27.82 19.38
C ARG A 698 -48.77 26.58 19.76
N GLY A 699 -49.18 25.81 20.78
CA GLY A 699 -48.53 24.57 21.23
C GLY A 699 -47.38 24.76 22.23
N ASP A 700 -47.36 25.87 22.97
CA ASP A 700 -46.47 26.11 24.11
C ASP A 700 -47.17 25.70 25.42
N ASP A 701 -47.54 24.43 25.51
CA ASP A 701 -48.30 23.87 26.64
C ASP A 701 -47.52 23.95 27.96
N ASP A 702 -46.19 23.84 27.90
CA ASP A 702 -45.28 24.00 29.03
C ASP A 702 -45.40 25.37 29.71
N ILE A 703 -45.62 26.42 28.91
CA ILE A 703 -45.83 27.78 29.40
C ILE A 703 -47.26 27.97 29.89
N ALA A 704 -48.25 27.49 29.12
CA ALA A 704 -49.66 27.63 29.49
C ALA A 704 -49.98 26.94 30.82
N ASP A 705 -49.38 25.77 31.09
CA ASP A 705 -49.60 25.03 32.33
C ASP A 705 -48.96 25.74 33.54
N LEU A 706 -47.77 26.33 33.38
CA LEU A 706 -47.14 27.16 34.43
C LEU A 706 -47.95 28.41 34.74
N LEU A 707 -48.51 29.07 33.71
CA LEU A 707 -49.39 30.22 33.91
C LEU A 707 -50.64 29.83 34.71
N ILE A 708 -51.28 28.71 34.39
CA ILE A 708 -52.45 28.24 35.15
C ILE A 708 -52.09 27.98 36.62
N ALA A 709 -50.91 27.40 36.89
CA ALA A 709 -50.43 27.17 38.25
C ALA A 709 -50.18 28.48 39.02
N LEU A 710 -49.68 29.51 38.34
CA LEU A 710 -49.35 30.83 38.90
C LEU A 710 -50.49 31.85 38.87
N ARG A 711 -51.72 31.43 38.56
CA ARG A 711 -52.85 32.34 38.37
C ARG A 711 -53.06 33.29 39.55
N ASN A 712 -52.96 32.81 40.79
CA ASN A 712 -53.21 33.65 41.97
C ASN A 712 -52.13 34.71 42.21
N GLU A 713 -50.96 34.55 41.59
CA GLU A 713 -49.81 35.45 41.75
C GLU A 713 -49.68 36.44 40.57
N LEU A 714 -50.07 36.01 39.37
CA LEU A 714 -49.85 36.77 38.14
C LEU A 714 -51.12 37.37 37.51
N ASP A 715 -52.32 36.92 37.88
CA ASP A 715 -53.59 37.45 37.35
C ASP A 715 -53.91 38.82 37.98
N PRO A 716 -53.87 39.93 37.23
CA PRO A 716 -54.16 41.27 37.76
C PRO A 716 -55.59 41.42 38.30
N GLY A 717 -56.48 40.48 37.96
CA GLY A 717 -57.87 40.43 38.40
C GLY A 717 -58.18 39.38 39.47
N ALA A 718 -57.18 38.69 40.04
CA ALA A 718 -57.41 37.70 41.09
C ALA A 718 -57.94 38.35 42.39
N PRO A 719 -58.97 37.78 43.05
CA PRO A 719 -59.41 38.25 44.36
C PRO A 719 -58.31 38.00 45.40
N ILE A 720 -57.96 39.03 46.19
CA ILE A 720 -56.97 38.94 47.28
C ILE A 720 -57.44 37.85 48.27
N ALA A 721 -56.64 36.81 48.46
CA ALA A 721 -56.93 35.76 49.43
C ALA A 721 -56.77 36.30 50.86
N GLU A 722 -57.86 36.36 51.63
CA GLU A 722 -57.79 36.49 53.09
C GLU A 722 -57.18 35.22 53.70
N SER A 723 -56.20 35.40 54.59
CA SER A 723 -55.52 34.33 55.33
C SER A 723 -56.51 33.40 56.05
N PRO A 724 -56.46 32.07 55.89
CA PRO A 724 -57.25 31.18 56.70
C PRO A 724 -56.62 31.06 58.10
N THR A 725 -57.36 31.58 59.08
CA THR A 725 -57.22 31.28 60.50
C THR A 725 -57.27 29.76 60.75
N SER A 726 -56.31 29.28 61.56
CA SER A 726 -56.32 28.04 62.36
C SER A 726 -57.31 26.95 61.94
N ALA A 727 -56.81 25.90 61.28
CA ALA A 727 -57.54 24.63 61.17
C ALA A 727 -57.82 24.03 62.57
N PRO A 728 -59.01 23.45 62.83
CA PRO A 728 -59.23 22.61 64.00
C PRO A 728 -58.62 21.22 63.78
N ASP A 729 -58.09 20.68 64.87
CA ASP A 729 -57.41 19.39 65.01
C ASP A 729 -58.32 18.21 64.62
N VAL A 730 -57.83 17.34 63.72
CA VAL A 730 -58.52 16.15 63.18
C VAL A 730 -58.44 14.96 64.15
N SER A 731 -57.90 15.15 65.36
CA SER A 731 -57.90 14.13 66.42
C SER A 731 -59.27 13.86 67.07
N TYR A 732 -60.35 14.57 66.71
CA TYR A 732 -61.64 14.49 67.41
C TYR A 732 -62.81 13.79 66.67
N ILE A 733 -62.65 13.36 65.40
CA ILE A 733 -63.74 12.74 64.60
C ILE A 733 -63.52 11.22 64.37
N MET A 734 -62.89 10.54 65.33
CA MET A 734 -62.84 9.06 65.32
C MET A 734 -63.40 8.43 66.61
N ASP A 735 -63.99 9.23 67.52
CA ASP A 735 -64.50 8.73 68.80
C ASP A 735 -66.02 8.86 68.99
N LEU A 736 -66.78 9.11 67.93
CA LEU A 736 -68.24 8.94 67.93
C LEU A 736 -68.76 8.64 66.51
N LEU A 737 -69.02 7.35 66.27
CA LEU A 737 -70.12 6.79 65.44
C LEU A 737 -70.21 7.19 63.96
#